data_AF-A0A416HMT2-F1
#
_entry.id   AF-A0A416HMT2-F1
#
_cell.length_a   1.000
_cell.length_b   1.000
_cell.length_c   1.000
_cell.angle_alpha   90.00
_cell.angle_beta   90.00
_cell.angle_gamma   90.00
#
_symmetry.space_group_name_H-M   'P 1'
#
loop_
_entity.id
_entity.type
_entity.pdbx_description
1 polymer ?
#
loop_
_entity_poly.entity_id
_entity_poly.type
_entity_poly.pdbx_seq_one_letter_code
_entity_poly.pdbx_strand_id
1 'polypeptide(L)'
;MRWGKLFNDGWEFAKQVLTETKNEEVPSVFVPVEIPHDWLIYDSYNLYQDSIGWYRKSFMHEKKPGKQYFLRFDGIYMDSTIYINGNTACEWKYGYSSFVLDVTGFLKEGVNEILVKAVYHSPNSRWYSGAGIYRNIWFQEVDPVWLIQDGIYISEREEQNGNWRVTVSAEIGVKQQTDPRDITLRFQVFKRRGNTNKNTAGMDTVYSSSQFSNYEEDITDGQEPIAECLAGAAVIQEKKGGSDNGLFYGTAQLMIDSPDLWSPDHPCLYIVKTELHKGGKIVQTEYTRFGFRTFAYKPDSGFWLNGRNIKIKGVCEHHDLGCLGAAYNQTAMRRKLKILKEMGVNAVRTAHNMPAAEWMDLADEMGILIDSEGFDMWEKPKTTYDYARFFTEWHCRDIASWIRRDRNHPSVIMWSIGNEIYDTHEGERGLQITKELSDEVRKHDPAGNAPVTIGSNYMPWENAQKCADIVKLAGYNYSEKYYDAHHKEHPDWIIYGSETASIVQSRGIYHFPYSKSILADEDEQCSSLGNSRTSWGAVSTEMCIAGERDNHFSCGQFIWTGFDYIGEPTPYHTKNSYFGQIDTAGFPKDSYYIYQAEWQEAKKDVLHLFPYWDFNEGQTVDVRAASNAGWLELFINGKSQGIRKIDHVHGTILTGDWSVTYEPGEIRVKAYDDKKTLVAEAFHKSFQDAAEIRCSADRESALADGRDLLFVEISMVDKDGHAVENANNRVRVDVSGSGRLAGLDNGDSTDFDSYKGNDRRLFGGKLLAVIQTKTVPGKITVTVSSYGLPDQELILWARECREKFEVIESDLPTGEGKRTDKTDVPVRKIELLMNGSRKLDKACPQAEITAKLYPENAVDTVLFWSVVDDAGIPSNLAQISVNGKHAVVKAKGDGCFRVRCMSRNGTEKIRLISQLDFEVTGIGTAYLNPYEFVCGGLYQYSKGEVGNGNEYGVATARDGETQVGYRELDFGPVGSDEITLPVFALSDEPYRIRIWEGMPGEEGSIQIGDVLYQKPSRWNVYQEETYHLDKKLKGITSICFVVDKKIHIKGFIFTRQNPAYDCICAAHCKHVYGDHFKVERDGIYDIGNNVTLEFPQMDFGEDGLQGIAICGSSPIEKNTIHIRFENQETGEEIQQIVEFGQSSGMDVRTYRLDRVKGRQNVYFIFLPGSRFDMKWFRFLPDKT
;
A
#
# COMPACT_ATOMS: atom_id res chain seq x y z
N MET A 1 5.59 -23.46 30.81
CA MET A 1 4.56 -22.40 30.82
C MET A 1 5.11 -21.13 30.21
N ARG A 2 4.29 -20.42 29.42
CA ARG A 2 4.55 -19.01 29.14
C ARG A 2 4.47 -18.22 30.44
N TRP A 3 5.27 -17.16 30.53
CA TRP A 3 5.56 -16.32 31.69
C TRP A 3 4.51 -16.29 32.83
N GLY A 4 3.22 -16.08 32.54
CA GLY A 4 2.16 -16.02 33.55
C GLY A 4 0.79 -16.45 33.03
N LYS A 5 -0.26 -16.10 33.78
CA LYS A 5 -1.65 -16.34 33.36
C LYS A 5 -2.04 -15.31 32.29
N LEU A 6 -2.65 -15.75 31.21
CA LEU A 6 -3.27 -14.86 30.22
C LEU A 6 -4.35 -14.00 30.90
N PHE A 7 -4.33 -12.70 30.64
CA PHE A 7 -5.13 -11.70 31.37
C PHE A 7 -6.02 -10.87 30.44
N ASN A 8 -6.49 -11.50 29.37
CA ASN A 8 -7.31 -10.90 28.31
C ASN A 8 -8.82 -10.90 28.61
N ASP A 9 -9.27 -11.62 29.63
CA ASP A 9 -10.68 -11.75 30.00
C ASP A 9 -11.22 -10.48 30.68
N GLY A 10 -12.54 -10.30 30.75
CA GLY A 10 -13.19 -9.32 31.64
C GLY A 10 -12.80 -7.84 31.47
N TRP A 11 -12.41 -7.41 30.27
CA TRP A 11 -12.14 -6.01 29.96
C TRP A 11 -13.39 -5.29 29.44
N GLU A 12 -13.43 -3.98 29.67
CA GLU A 12 -14.40 -3.07 29.09
C GLU A 12 -13.67 -1.93 28.36
N PHE A 13 -14.30 -1.33 27.35
CA PHE A 13 -13.75 -0.30 26.49
C PHE A 13 -14.66 0.92 26.40
N ALA A 14 -14.05 2.10 26.32
CA ALA A 14 -14.72 3.35 26.00
C ALA A 14 -13.85 4.16 25.02
N LYS A 15 -14.44 4.58 23.91
CA LYS A 15 -13.80 5.48 22.94
C LYS A 15 -14.18 6.93 23.25
N GLN A 16 -13.19 7.79 23.30
CA GLN A 16 -13.33 9.23 23.50
C GLN A 16 -12.71 9.98 22.32
N VAL A 17 -13.30 11.14 21.97
CA VAL A 17 -12.72 12.04 20.96
C VAL A 17 -11.48 12.69 21.53
N LEU A 18 -10.39 12.76 20.74
CA LEU A 18 -9.19 13.48 21.12
C LEU A 18 -9.46 15.00 21.07
N THR A 19 -9.23 15.72 22.17
CA THR A 19 -9.41 17.19 22.25
C THR A 19 -8.10 17.88 22.65
N GLU A 20 -7.94 19.16 22.32
CA GLU A 20 -6.72 19.93 22.65
C GLU A 20 -6.57 20.26 24.15
N THR A 21 -7.55 19.91 24.98
CA THR A 21 -7.59 20.26 26.40
C THR A 21 -6.84 19.24 27.26
N LYS A 22 -5.88 19.71 28.08
CA LYS A 22 -5.03 18.87 28.95
C LYS A 22 -5.75 18.03 30.02
N ASN A 23 -7.04 18.24 30.26
CA ASN A 23 -7.81 17.51 31.27
C ASN A 23 -8.86 16.63 30.58
N GLU A 24 -8.44 15.45 30.15
CA GLU A 24 -9.34 14.42 29.63
C GLU A 24 -9.90 13.62 30.81
N GLU A 25 -11.19 13.80 31.09
CA GLU A 25 -11.88 12.99 32.09
C GLU A 25 -12.12 11.57 31.54
N VAL A 26 -11.94 10.57 32.41
CA VAL A 26 -12.22 9.16 32.09
C VAL A 26 -13.72 9.03 31.75
N PRO A 27 -14.10 8.40 30.62
CA PRO A 27 -15.49 8.18 30.27
C PRO A 27 -16.29 7.48 31.37
N SER A 28 -17.58 7.82 31.53
CA SER A 28 -18.44 7.17 32.52
C SER A 28 -19.06 5.87 32.04
N VAL A 29 -19.14 5.65 30.72
CA VAL A 29 -19.77 4.49 30.09
C VAL A 29 -18.71 3.66 29.38
N PHE A 30 -18.60 2.38 29.77
CA PHE A 30 -17.75 1.38 29.14
C PHE A 30 -18.62 0.21 28.64
N VAL A 31 -18.15 -0.45 27.57
CA VAL A 31 -18.79 -1.65 27.01
C VAL A 31 -17.83 -2.85 27.08
N PRO A 32 -18.29 -4.08 27.33
CA PRO A 32 -17.43 -5.26 27.33
C PRO A 32 -16.65 -5.43 26.02
N VAL A 33 -15.39 -5.83 26.10
CA VAL A 33 -14.51 -6.01 24.93
C VAL A 33 -13.62 -7.25 25.10
N GLU A 34 -13.28 -7.90 23.99
CA GLU A 34 -12.27 -8.96 23.96
C GLU A 34 -10.88 -8.38 23.69
N ILE A 35 -9.86 -8.88 24.40
CA ILE A 35 -8.46 -8.61 24.10
C ILE A 35 -7.86 -9.85 23.41
N PRO A 36 -7.11 -9.71 22.30
CA PRO A 36 -6.67 -8.45 21.70
C PRO A 36 -7.76 -7.64 20.98
N HIS A 37 -7.67 -6.30 21.05
CA HIS A 37 -8.64 -5.37 20.48
C HIS A 37 -7.99 -4.28 19.63
N ASP A 38 -8.56 -4.07 18.45
CA ASP A 38 -8.31 -2.94 17.57
C ASP A 38 -9.63 -2.21 17.34
N TRP A 39 -9.79 -0.98 17.84
CA TRP A 39 -11.07 -0.28 17.74
C TRP A 39 -11.31 0.42 16.42
N LEU A 40 -10.27 0.65 15.60
CA LEU A 40 -10.40 1.39 14.34
C LEU A 40 -10.95 0.49 13.22
N ILE A 41 -10.70 -0.82 13.27
CA ILE A 41 -11.07 -1.77 12.21
C ILE A 41 -12.57 -1.88 11.93
N TYR A 42 -13.41 -1.46 12.90
CA TYR A 42 -14.86 -1.54 12.80
C TYR A 42 -15.45 -0.55 11.77
N ASP A 43 -14.77 0.58 11.50
CA ASP A 43 -15.21 1.61 10.56
C ASP A 43 -14.21 1.79 9.42
N SER A 44 -14.45 1.08 8.31
CA SER A 44 -13.59 1.14 7.11
C SER A 44 -13.57 2.51 6.43
N TYR A 45 -14.52 3.40 6.71
CA TYR A 45 -14.50 4.78 6.21
C TYR A 45 -13.64 5.72 7.06
N ASN A 46 -13.25 5.31 8.28
CA ASN A 46 -12.56 6.17 9.24
C ASN A 46 -11.48 5.43 10.03
N LEU A 47 -10.66 4.65 9.32
CA LEU A 47 -9.56 3.83 9.87
C LEU A 47 -8.43 4.62 10.54
N TYR A 48 -8.45 5.95 10.45
CA TYR A 48 -7.42 6.85 10.99
C TYR A 48 -8.02 7.92 11.91
N GLN A 49 -9.15 7.65 12.55
CA GLN A 49 -9.84 8.61 13.40
C GLN A 49 -9.06 8.96 14.68
N ASP A 50 -8.77 10.24 14.87
CA ASP A 50 -8.24 10.77 16.13
C ASP A 50 -9.14 10.42 17.30
N SER A 51 -8.59 9.66 18.25
CA SER A 51 -9.36 9.15 19.38
C SER A 51 -8.48 8.66 20.52
N ILE A 52 -9.08 8.58 21.70
CA ILE A 52 -8.48 7.97 22.89
C ILE A 52 -9.30 6.73 23.22
N GLY A 53 -8.62 5.60 23.34
CA GLY A 53 -9.19 4.37 23.86
C GLY A 53 -8.91 4.23 25.34
N TRP A 54 -9.97 4.08 26.13
CA TRP A 54 -9.89 3.71 27.54
C TRP A 54 -10.30 2.26 27.72
N TYR A 55 -9.46 1.47 28.38
CA TYR A 55 -9.76 0.10 28.76
C TYR A 55 -9.80 -0.02 30.27
N ARG A 56 -10.83 -0.68 30.80
CA ARG A 56 -11.02 -0.89 32.22
C ARG A 56 -11.16 -2.37 32.53
N LYS A 57 -10.47 -2.83 33.57
CA LYS A 57 -10.67 -4.17 34.15
C LYS A 57 -10.75 -4.06 35.66
N SER A 58 -11.83 -4.59 36.22
CA SER A 58 -11.95 -4.82 37.66
C SER A 58 -11.75 -6.30 37.95
N PHE A 59 -10.93 -6.61 38.94
CA PHE A 59 -10.67 -8.00 39.32
C PHE A 59 -10.44 -8.16 40.82
N MET A 60 -10.81 -9.33 41.32
CA MET A 60 -10.58 -9.76 42.70
C MET A 60 -9.13 -10.20 42.85
N HIS A 61 -8.42 -9.68 43.86
CA HIS A 61 -7.06 -10.12 44.16
C HIS A 61 -6.86 -10.40 45.65
N GLU A 62 -6.33 -11.58 45.96
CA GLU A 62 -5.87 -11.98 47.29
C GLU A 62 -4.36 -11.75 47.37
N LYS A 63 -3.95 -10.75 48.15
CA LYS A 63 -2.55 -10.34 48.25
C LYS A 63 -1.82 -11.23 49.24
N LYS A 64 -1.02 -12.16 48.73
CA LYS A 64 -0.16 -13.03 49.54
C LYS A 64 1.08 -12.30 50.07
N PRO A 65 1.42 -12.45 51.36
CA PRO A 65 2.62 -11.86 51.94
C PRO A 65 3.91 -12.29 51.22
N GLY A 66 4.80 -11.34 50.93
CA GLY A 66 6.13 -11.58 50.35
C GLY A 66 6.17 -11.82 48.84
N LYS A 67 5.03 -12.12 48.19
CA LYS A 67 4.94 -12.31 46.74
C LYS A 67 5.11 -11.00 45.97
N GLN A 68 5.58 -11.12 44.73
CA GLN A 68 5.67 -10.04 43.75
C GLN A 68 4.67 -10.31 42.63
N TYR A 69 4.13 -9.22 42.06
CA TYR A 69 3.11 -9.27 41.02
C TYR A 69 3.54 -8.40 39.85
N PHE A 70 3.42 -8.95 38.65
CA PHE A 70 3.81 -8.27 37.42
C PHE A 70 2.68 -8.30 36.38
N LEU A 71 2.56 -7.22 35.62
CA LEU A 71 1.76 -7.17 34.39
C LEU A 71 2.69 -7.03 33.19
N ARG A 72 2.42 -7.79 32.13
CA ARG A 72 3.09 -7.65 30.84
C ARG A 72 2.06 -7.30 29.78
N PHE A 73 2.39 -6.30 28.96
CA PHE A 73 1.68 -5.98 27.73
C PHE A 73 2.57 -6.31 26.55
N ASP A 74 2.08 -7.12 25.61
CA ASP A 74 2.84 -7.47 24.41
C ASP A 74 2.81 -6.37 23.32
N GLY A 75 1.87 -5.43 23.43
CA GLY A 75 1.77 -4.25 22.58
C GLY A 75 0.49 -3.45 22.82
N ILE A 76 0.63 -2.14 22.90
CA ILE A 76 -0.49 -1.18 22.96
C ILE A 76 -0.17 -0.08 21.96
N TYR A 77 -1.00 0.11 20.95
CA TYR A 77 -0.81 1.16 19.97
C TYR A 77 -1.73 2.36 20.28
N MET A 78 -1.21 3.55 20.62
CA MET A 78 0.14 3.83 21.13
C MET A 78 0.09 4.93 22.21
N ASP A 79 1.24 5.48 22.63
CA ASP A 79 1.33 6.55 23.64
C ASP A 79 0.43 6.28 24.85
N SER A 80 0.73 5.16 25.51
CA SER A 80 -0.13 4.57 26.52
C SER A 80 0.22 5.02 27.94
N THR A 81 -0.81 5.09 28.78
CA THR A 81 -0.67 5.33 30.23
C THR A 81 -1.51 4.31 30.99
N ILE A 82 -0.91 3.70 32.00
CA ILE A 82 -1.53 2.65 32.82
C ILE A 82 -1.74 3.20 34.22
N TYR A 83 -2.97 3.08 34.70
CA TYR A 83 -3.37 3.44 36.06
C TYR A 83 -3.83 2.20 36.82
N ILE A 84 -3.45 2.10 38.08
CA ILE A 84 -3.89 1.02 38.98
C ILE A 84 -4.41 1.65 40.26
N ASN A 85 -5.68 1.37 40.59
CA ASN A 85 -6.36 1.93 41.76
C ASN A 85 -6.23 3.47 41.85
N GLY A 86 -6.35 4.15 40.71
CA GLY A 86 -6.28 5.62 40.60
C GLY A 86 -4.88 6.23 40.54
N ASN A 87 -3.81 5.43 40.65
CA ASN A 87 -2.43 5.92 40.57
C ASN A 87 -1.81 5.61 39.20
N THR A 88 -1.09 6.56 38.61
CA THR A 88 -0.28 6.32 37.42
C THR A 88 0.82 5.31 37.75
N ALA A 89 0.78 4.15 37.12
CA ALA A 89 1.72 3.07 37.34
C ALA A 89 2.83 3.04 36.27
N CYS A 90 2.51 3.36 35.02
CA CYS A 90 3.46 3.32 33.90
C CYS A 90 3.01 4.20 32.73
N GLU A 91 3.98 4.70 31.97
CA GLU A 91 3.78 5.20 30.60
C GLU A 91 4.63 4.37 29.63
N TRP A 92 4.11 4.11 28.43
CA TRP A 92 4.84 3.41 27.38
C TRP A 92 4.48 3.97 26.01
N LYS A 93 5.49 4.49 25.28
CA LYS A 93 5.27 5.35 24.12
C LYS A 93 5.23 4.62 22.78
N TYR A 94 6.15 3.68 22.57
CA TYR A 94 6.20 2.93 21.32
C TYR A 94 5.08 1.90 21.25
N GLY A 95 4.48 1.77 20.07
CA GLY A 95 3.29 0.93 19.87
C GLY A 95 3.58 -0.57 19.72
N TYR A 96 4.84 -0.95 19.45
CA TYR A 96 5.19 -2.30 18.99
C TYR A 96 6.09 -3.11 19.94
N SER A 97 6.72 -2.45 20.92
CA SER A 97 7.53 -3.11 21.95
C SER A 97 6.66 -3.63 23.10
N SER A 98 7.09 -4.73 23.70
CA SER A 98 6.51 -5.27 24.93
C SER A 98 7.06 -4.54 26.16
N PHE A 99 6.32 -4.54 27.28
CA PHE A 99 6.84 -4.03 28.54
C PHE A 99 6.25 -4.76 29.75
N VAL A 100 7.01 -4.76 30.85
CA VAL A 100 6.64 -5.39 32.12
C VAL A 100 6.63 -4.35 33.23
N LEU A 101 5.58 -4.37 34.04
CA LEU A 101 5.35 -3.48 35.17
C LEU A 101 5.32 -4.27 36.49
N ASP A 102 6.12 -3.87 37.48
CA ASP A 102 5.95 -4.31 38.87
C ASP A 102 4.71 -3.62 39.46
N VAL A 103 3.64 -4.40 39.66
CA VAL A 103 2.37 -3.90 40.20
C VAL A 103 2.20 -4.14 41.69
N THR A 104 3.20 -4.74 42.35
CA THR A 104 3.13 -5.20 43.75
C THR A 104 2.72 -4.10 44.73
N GLY A 105 3.26 -2.89 44.53
CA GLY A 105 2.97 -1.71 45.36
C GLY A 105 1.59 -1.09 45.10
N PHE A 106 1.01 -1.35 43.92
CA PHE A 106 -0.25 -0.75 43.48
C PHE A 106 -1.46 -1.61 43.81
N LEU A 107 -1.29 -2.94 43.90
CA LEU A 107 -2.36 -3.86 44.24
C LEU A 107 -2.70 -3.84 45.73
N LYS A 108 -4.00 -3.84 46.03
CA LYS A 108 -4.57 -3.96 47.38
C LYS A 108 -5.28 -5.29 47.55
N GLU A 109 -5.41 -5.74 48.80
CA GLU A 109 -6.35 -6.83 49.12
C GLU A 109 -7.75 -6.40 48.71
N GLY A 110 -8.49 -7.26 48.01
CA GLY A 110 -9.82 -6.92 47.58
C GLY A 110 -9.94 -6.66 46.08
N VAL A 111 -10.94 -5.86 45.70
CA VAL A 111 -11.18 -5.47 44.31
C VAL A 111 -10.13 -4.46 43.88
N ASN A 112 -9.51 -4.71 42.74
CA ASN A 112 -8.55 -3.83 42.10
C ASN A 112 -9.09 -3.37 40.75
N GLU A 113 -8.74 -2.15 40.36
CA GLU A 113 -9.06 -1.60 39.04
C GLU A 113 -7.76 -1.29 38.29
N ILE A 114 -7.70 -1.75 37.04
CA ILE A 114 -6.70 -1.33 36.05
C ILE A 114 -7.41 -0.51 34.99
N LEU A 115 -6.87 0.65 34.69
CA LEU A 115 -7.31 1.52 33.61
C LEU A 115 -6.13 1.76 32.66
N VAL A 116 -6.35 1.57 31.36
CA VAL A 116 -5.35 1.79 30.31
C VAL A 116 -5.88 2.87 29.38
N LYS A 117 -5.09 3.92 29.18
CA LYS A 117 -5.30 4.95 28.18
C LYS A 117 -4.38 4.66 26.99
N ALA A 118 -4.91 4.64 25.78
CA ALA A 118 -4.15 4.60 24.53
C ALA A 118 -4.57 5.78 23.65
N VAL A 119 -3.60 6.54 23.15
CA VAL A 119 -3.86 7.74 22.33
C VAL A 119 -3.55 7.44 20.88
N TYR A 120 -4.53 7.68 20.01
CA TYR A 120 -4.38 7.63 18.57
C TYR A 120 -4.55 9.03 17.97
N HIS A 121 -3.49 9.54 17.36
CA HIS A 121 -3.47 10.86 16.73
C HIS A 121 -2.82 10.73 15.35
N SER A 122 -3.62 10.88 14.30
CA SER A 122 -3.21 10.74 12.91
C SER A 122 -2.67 12.06 12.34
N PRO A 123 -1.67 12.05 11.45
CA PRO A 123 -0.93 10.88 10.97
C PRO A 123 0.23 10.50 11.90
N ASN A 124 0.20 9.28 12.45
CA ASN A 124 1.26 8.67 13.28
C ASN A 124 1.92 7.43 12.64
N SER A 125 1.47 7.02 11.46
CA SER A 125 2.00 5.88 10.71
C SER A 125 1.79 6.08 9.21
N ARG A 126 2.64 5.43 8.39
CA ARG A 126 2.49 5.38 6.92
C ARG A 126 1.55 4.25 6.46
N TRP A 127 1.37 3.23 7.29
CA TRP A 127 0.48 2.09 7.08
C TRP A 127 -0.62 2.08 8.15
N TYR A 128 -1.57 1.13 8.07
CA TYR A 128 -2.54 0.93 9.14
C TYR A 128 -1.89 0.32 10.37
N SER A 129 -1.81 1.09 11.45
CA SER A 129 -1.30 0.59 12.73
C SER A 129 -2.34 -0.19 13.54
N GLY A 130 -3.63 0.08 13.31
CA GLY A 130 -4.70 -0.16 14.29
C GLY A 130 -4.53 0.71 15.54
N ALA A 131 -5.43 0.54 16.50
CA ALA A 131 -5.35 1.23 17.79
C ALA A 131 -5.94 0.42 18.94
N GLY A 132 -5.23 0.37 20.06
CA GLY A 132 -5.66 -0.34 21.27
C GLY A 132 -4.68 -1.36 21.80
N ILE A 133 -5.20 -2.22 22.69
CA ILE A 133 -4.45 -3.34 23.24
C ILE A 133 -4.55 -4.49 22.23
N TYR A 134 -3.82 -4.37 21.13
CA TYR A 134 -3.89 -5.24 19.96
C TYR A 134 -3.05 -6.52 20.09
N ARG A 135 -2.37 -6.72 21.22
CA ARG A 135 -1.68 -7.96 21.60
C ARG A 135 -2.04 -8.38 23.04
N ASN A 136 -1.57 -9.55 23.45
CA ASN A 136 -1.91 -10.17 24.72
C ASN A 136 -1.43 -9.40 25.95
N ILE A 137 -2.14 -9.61 27.06
CA ILE A 137 -1.78 -9.16 28.41
C ILE A 137 -1.55 -10.38 29.27
N TRP A 138 -0.55 -10.32 30.15
CA TRP A 138 -0.23 -11.40 31.08
C TRP A 138 -0.12 -10.89 32.50
N PHE A 139 -0.51 -11.72 33.46
CA PHE A 139 -0.36 -11.47 34.90
C PHE A 139 0.47 -12.58 35.54
N GLN A 140 1.50 -12.21 36.29
CA GLN A 140 2.40 -13.16 36.95
C GLN A 140 2.46 -12.89 38.46
N GLU A 141 2.35 -13.96 39.26
CA GLU A 141 2.66 -13.98 40.70
C GLU A 141 3.96 -14.79 40.90
N VAL A 142 4.97 -14.20 41.54
CA VAL A 142 6.26 -14.86 41.81
C VAL A 142 6.72 -14.67 43.25
N ASP A 143 7.66 -15.51 43.68
CA ASP A 143 8.36 -15.35 44.95
C ASP A 143 9.28 -14.11 44.98
N PRO A 144 9.72 -13.63 46.16
CA PRO A 144 10.64 -12.50 46.27
C PRO A 144 12.06 -12.76 45.70
N VAL A 145 12.31 -13.95 45.17
CA VAL A 145 13.45 -14.28 44.31
C VAL A 145 12.84 -14.88 43.04
N TRP A 146 13.05 -14.24 41.89
CA TRP A 146 12.39 -14.64 40.64
C TRP A 146 13.33 -14.49 39.44
N LEU A 147 13.04 -15.20 38.35
CA LEU A 147 13.70 -15.05 37.06
C LEU A 147 13.17 -13.78 36.38
N ILE A 148 14.06 -12.89 35.96
CA ILE A 148 13.69 -11.67 35.26
C ILE A 148 13.17 -12.01 33.87
N GLN A 149 12.09 -11.35 33.47
CA GLN A 149 11.49 -11.54 32.16
C GLN A 149 12.48 -11.19 31.04
N ASP A 150 12.50 -12.04 30.01
CA ASP A 150 13.45 -11.96 28.89
C ASP A 150 14.93 -11.95 29.35
N GLY A 151 15.17 -12.40 30.58
CA GLY A 151 16.48 -12.48 31.23
C GLY A 151 17.22 -13.79 31.00
N ILE A 152 16.58 -14.79 30.41
CA ILE A 152 17.24 -16.01 29.95
C ILE A 152 17.86 -15.75 28.58
N TYR A 153 19.14 -16.04 28.44
CA TYR A 153 19.90 -15.87 27.21
C TYR A 153 20.64 -17.16 26.85
N ILE A 154 20.40 -17.64 25.64
CA ILE A 154 20.96 -18.88 25.12
C ILE A 154 21.85 -18.54 23.93
N SER A 155 23.05 -19.11 23.90
CA SER A 155 23.97 -19.03 22.77
C SER A 155 24.58 -20.40 22.51
N GLU A 156 24.42 -20.86 21.28
CA GLU A 156 24.92 -22.14 20.76
C GLU A 156 26.07 -21.93 19.79
N ARG A 157 27.19 -22.64 19.98
CA ARG A 157 28.36 -22.57 19.08
C ARG A 157 28.85 -23.97 18.75
N GLU A 158 29.11 -24.21 17.47
CA GLU A 158 29.77 -25.43 17.00
C GLU A 158 31.26 -25.36 17.34
N GLU A 159 31.78 -26.41 17.97
CA GLU A 159 33.19 -26.57 18.29
C GLU A 159 33.92 -27.32 17.17
N GLN A 160 35.25 -27.19 17.11
CA GLN A 160 36.08 -27.83 16.08
C GLN A 160 35.97 -29.37 16.04
N ASN A 161 35.54 -30.01 17.13
CA ASN A 161 35.36 -31.45 17.23
C ASN A 161 33.95 -31.93 16.81
N GLY A 162 33.07 -31.02 16.35
CA GLY A 162 31.69 -31.32 15.95
C GLY A 162 30.67 -31.30 17.11
N ASN A 163 31.13 -31.15 18.36
CA ASN A 163 30.23 -30.95 19.50
C ASN A 163 29.74 -29.51 19.54
N TRP A 164 28.61 -29.30 20.22
CA TRP A 164 28.02 -27.99 20.40
C TRP A 164 28.11 -27.53 21.84
N ARG A 165 28.59 -26.31 22.05
CA ARG A 165 28.55 -25.63 23.35
C ARG A 165 27.30 -24.77 23.41
N VAL A 166 26.45 -25.04 24.39
CA VAL A 166 25.29 -24.21 24.74
C VAL A 166 25.61 -23.43 26.00
N THR A 167 25.76 -22.12 25.87
CA THR A 167 25.89 -21.21 27.01
C THR A 167 24.50 -20.69 27.37
N VAL A 168 24.07 -20.91 28.61
CA VAL A 168 22.80 -20.39 29.13
C VAL A 168 23.10 -19.45 30.28
N SER A 169 22.57 -18.24 30.22
CA SER A 169 22.59 -17.26 31.30
C SER A 169 21.17 -16.92 31.74
N ALA A 170 20.96 -16.66 33.02
CA ALA A 170 19.68 -16.18 33.54
C ALA A 170 19.89 -15.04 34.55
N GLU A 171 19.10 -13.99 34.40
CA GLU A 171 19.01 -12.86 35.34
C GLU A 171 17.95 -13.12 36.42
N ILE A 172 18.27 -12.78 37.67
CA ILE A 172 17.45 -13.06 38.85
C ILE A 172 17.18 -11.75 39.60
N GLY A 173 15.91 -11.43 39.81
CA GLY A 173 15.47 -10.33 40.65
C GLY A 173 15.30 -10.79 42.09
N VAL A 174 15.72 -9.96 43.05
CA VAL A 174 15.60 -10.24 44.47
C VAL A 174 15.08 -9.03 45.24
N LYS A 175 14.02 -9.25 46.03
CA LYS A 175 13.44 -8.27 46.94
C LYS A 175 13.67 -8.79 48.37
N GLN A 176 14.39 -8.02 49.19
CA GLN A 176 14.96 -8.35 50.52
C GLN A 176 16.40 -8.88 50.50
N GLN A 177 17.13 -8.73 51.63
CA GLN A 177 18.44 -9.35 51.85
C GLN A 177 18.33 -10.87 51.78
N THR A 178 18.69 -11.45 50.64
CA THR A 178 18.84 -12.89 50.43
C THR A 178 20.33 -13.18 50.27
N ASP A 179 20.85 -14.18 50.97
CA ASP A 179 22.22 -14.63 50.76
C ASP A 179 22.31 -15.26 49.35
N PRO A 180 23.16 -14.74 48.45
CA PRO A 180 23.31 -15.32 47.10
C PRO A 180 23.70 -16.80 47.12
N ARG A 181 24.31 -17.29 48.20
CA ARG A 181 24.66 -18.71 48.38
C ARG A 181 23.45 -19.62 48.52
N ASP A 182 22.29 -19.07 48.89
CA ASP A 182 21.04 -19.82 48.98
C ASP A 182 20.33 -19.95 47.64
N ILE A 183 20.83 -19.29 46.58
CA ILE A 183 20.24 -19.29 45.25
C ILE A 183 21.07 -20.19 44.32
N THR A 184 20.40 -21.12 43.64
CA THR A 184 21.03 -21.97 42.61
C THR A 184 20.13 -22.05 41.38
N LEU A 185 20.76 -22.15 40.21
CA LEU A 185 20.07 -22.36 38.94
C LEU A 185 20.38 -23.76 38.44
N ARG A 186 19.35 -24.46 37.97
CA ARG A 186 19.49 -25.71 37.23
C ARG A 186 19.02 -25.48 35.80
N PHE A 187 19.90 -25.77 34.84
CA PHE A 187 19.60 -25.73 33.42
C PHE A 187 19.55 -27.16 32.89
N GLN A 188 18.48 -27.50 32.20
CA GLN A 188 18.27 -28.81 31.58
C GLN A 188 17.85 -28.62 30.13
N VAL A 189 18.55 -29.27 29.20
CA VAL A 189 18.26 -29.20 27.76
C VAL A 189 17.47 -30.43 27.36
N PHE A 190 16.38 -30.23 26.63
CA PHE A 190 15.54 -31.28 26.07
C PHE A 190 15.38 -31.09 24.57
N LYS A 191 15.32 -32.20 23.83
CA LYS A 191 14.86 -32.18 22.44
C LYS A 191 13.34 -32.03 22.43
N ARG A 192 12.80 -31.09 21.63
CA ARG A 192 11.36 -30.87 21.54
C ARG A 192 10.65 -32.11 20.97
N ARG A 193 9.52 -32.47 21.57
CA ARG A 193 8.59 -33.47 21.07
C ARG A 193 8.09 -33.06 19.68
N GLY A 194 8.00 -34.03 18.76
CA GLY A 194 7.46 -33.78 17.43
C GLY A 194 8.45 -33.18 16.42
N ASN A 195 9.76 -33.16 16.68
CA ASN A 195 10.81 -32.80 15.70
C ASN A 195 10.82 -33.67 14.41
N THR A 196 9.88 -34.60 14.24
CA THR A 196 9.70 -35.40 13.04
C THR A 196 8.59 -34.83 12.16
N ASN A 197 8.96 -34.13 11.09
CA ASN A 197 8.25 -34.18 9.82
C ASN A 197 9.29 -34.16 8.70
N LYS A 198 9.84 -35.35 8.41
CA LYS A 198 10.54 -35.60 7.14
C LYS A 198 9.58 -35.22 6.01
N ASN A 199 10.05 -34.36 5.12
CA ASN A 199 9.54 -34.11 3.76
C ASN A 199 8.11 -34.57 3.44
N THR A 200 7.27 -33.59 3.09
CA THR A 200 6.16 -33.69 2.12
C THR A 200 5.00 -34.65 2.44
N ALA A 201 3.78 -34.10 2.41
CA ALA A 201 2.46 -34.77 2.42
C ALA A 201 1.75 -35.07 3.77
N GLY A 202 2.19 -34.49 4.90
CA GLY A 202 1.53 -34.68 6.22
C GLY A 202 1.19 -33.39 6.97
N MET A 203 1.02 -32.27 6.25
CA MET A 203 0.72 -30.97 6.85
C MET A 203 -0.66 -30.94 7.55
N ASP A 204 -1.57 -31.85 7.15
CA ASP A 204 -2.96 -31.95 7.64
C ASP A 204 -3.12 -32.33 9.13
N THR A 205 -2.14 -33.02 9.71
CA THR A 205 -2.27 -33.57 11.08
C THR A 205 -1.79 -32.63 12.20
N VAL A 206 -1.15 -31.50 11.88
CA VAL A 206 -0.66 -30.51 12.86
C VAL A 206 -1.61 -29.32 13.01
N TYR A 207 -2.66 -29.24 12.20
CA TYR A 207 -3.63 -28.13 12.19
C TYR A 207 -4.58 -28.05 13.39
N SER A 208 -4.35 -28.79 14.48
CA SER A 208 -5.30 -28.90 15.60
C SER A 208 -4.90 -28.20 16.89
N SER A 209 -3.72 -27.59 17.01
CA SER A 209 -3.31 -26.93 18.25
C SER A 209 -3.32 -25.40 18.11
N SER A 210 -4.50 -24.79 18.30
CA SER A 210 -4.59 -23.42 18.83
C SER A 210 -4.23 -23.35 20.32
N GLN A 211 -3.81 -24.48 20.91
CA GLN A 211 -3.20 -24.51 22.22
C GLN A 211 -2.02 -23.57 22.17
N PHE A 212 -2.11 -22.49 22.96
CA PHE A 212 -0.94 -21.75 23.40
C PHE A 212 0.05 -22.80 23.84
N SER A 213 1.11 -23.01 23.07
CA SER A 213 1.99 -24.15 23.30
C SER A 213 2.59 -23.97 24.68
N ASN A 214 2.08 -24.68 25.68
CA ASN A 214 2.72 -24.74 26.95
C ASN A 214 4.04 -25.45 26.68
N TYR A 215 5.16 -24.72 26.67
CA TYR A 215 6.47 -25.30 26.32
C TYR A 215 6.86 -26.51 27.20
N GLU A 216 6.17 -26.70 28.32
CA GLU A 216 6.28 -27.91 29.12
C GLU A 216 5.70 -29.15 28.42
N GLU A 217 4.58 -29.03 27.71
CA GLU A 217 3.94 -30.11 26.94
C GLU A 217 4.73 -30.50 25.68
N ASP A 218 5.65 -29.63 25.26
CA ASP A 218 6.63 -29.94 24.22
C ASP A 218 7.73 -30.90 24.71
N ILE A 219 7.86 -31.16 26.01
CA ILE A 219 8.75 -32.18 26.55
C ILE A 219 7.95 -33.48 26.67
N THR A 220 8.48 -34.60 26.19
CA THR A 220 7.79 -35.88 26.33
C THR A 220 7.77 -36.29 27.80
N ASP A 221 6.63 -36.75 28.31
CA ASP A 221 6.53 -37.21 29.69
C ASP A 221 7.57 -38.32 29.98
N GLY A 222 8.32 -38.17 31.07
CA GLY A 222 9.44 -39.04 31.42
C GLY A 222 10.70 -38.92 30.54
N GLN A 223 10.79 -37.91 29.67
CA GLN A 223 12.00 -37.67 28.88
C GLN A 223 13.15 -37.18 29.77
N GLU A 224 14.30 -37.86 29.70
CA GLU A 224 15.53 -37.41 30.36
C GLU A 224 16.16 -36.23 29.59
N PRO A 225 16.79 -35.27 30.28
CA PRO A 225 17.51 -34.18 29.63
C PRO A 225 18.71 -34.73 28.85
N ILE A 226 18.97 -34.18 27.66
CA ILE A 226 20.15 -34.54 26.85
C ILE A 226 21.45 -33.96 27.44
N ALA A 227 21.32 -32.90 28.23
CA ALA A 227 22.37 -32.36 29.08
C ALA A 227 21.76 -31.57 30.24
N GLU A 228 22.44 -31.57 31.37
CA GLU A 228 22.07 -30.75 32.52
C GLU A 228 23.30 -30.17 33.21
N CYS A 229 23.14 -29.00 33.81
CA CYS A 229 24.19 -28.35 34.58
C CYS A 229 23.60 -27.55 35.74
N LEU A 230 24.27 -27.60 36.89
CA LEU A 230 23.99 -26.74 38.03
C LEU A 230 24.93 -25.54 37.95
N ALA A 231 24.36 -24.34 37.81
CA ALA A 231 25.08 -23.11 38.06
C ALA A 231 24.78 -22.66 39.48
N GLY A 232 25.82 -22.59 40.32
CA GLY A 232 25.74 -21.70 41.48
C GLY A 232 25.54 -20.26 40.98
N ALA A 233 24.90 -19.39 41.77
CA ALA A 233 24.86 -17.95 41.50
C ALA A 233 26.27 -17.34 41.65
N ALA A 234 27.22 -17.78 40.81
CA ALA A 234 28.63 -17.49 40.88
C ALA A 234 29.00 -16.57 39.72
N VAL A 235 28.56 -15.31 39.82
CA VAL A 235 29.38 -14.07 39.82
C VAL A 235 28.44 -12.94 40.25
N ILE A 236 28.52 -12.55 41.52
CA ILE A 236 27.67 -11.50 42.09
C ILE A 236 28.32 -10.15 41.74
N GLN A 237 27.74 -9.38 40.83
CA GLN A 237 27.88 -7.92 40.86
C GLN A 237 26.54 -7.32 41.25
N GLU A 238 26.47 -6.82 42.48
CA GLU A 238 25.35 -6.00 42.94
C GLU A 238 25.35 -4.70 42.11
N LYS A 239 24.48 -4.62 41.10
CA LYS A 239 24.28 -3.37 40.37
C LYS A 239 23.38 -2.49 41.23
N LYS A 240 23.97 -1.55 42.00
CA LYS A 240 23.20 -0.50 42.70
C LYS A 240 22.52 0.41 41.69
N GLY A 241 21.29 0.08 41.32
CA GLY A 241 20.43 0.89 40.47
C GLY A 241 19.18 1.30 41.22
N GLY A 242 19.22 2.47 41.89
CA GLY A 242 18.08 3.33 42.29
C GLY A 242 16.85 2.77 43.04
N SER A 243 16.72 1.46 43.23
CA SER A 243 15.57 0.78 43.84
C SER A 243 16.06 -0.25 44.86
N ASP A 244 15.26 -0.54 45.88
CA ASP A 244 15.58 -1.45 47.01
C ASP A 244 15.73 -2.95 46.62
N ASN A 245 15.93 -3.27 45.34
CA ASN A 245 16.01 -4.63 44.79
C ASN A 245 17.45 -4.98 44.36
N GLY A 246 17.87 -6.23 44.63
CA GLY A 246 19.12 -6.80 44.12
C GLY A 246 18.93 -7.48 42.77
N LEU A 247 19.95 -7.40 41.90
CA LEU A 247 20.04 -8.12 40.63
C LEU A 247 21.19 -9.13 40.70
N PHE A 248 20.90 -10.40 40.47
CA PHE A 248 21.90 -11.48 40.32
C PHE A 248 21.86 -12.07 38.91
N TYR A 249 22.91 -12.76 38.52
CA TYR A 249 22.93 -13.55 37.29
C TYR A 249 23.68 -14.87 37.52
N GLY A 250 23.35 -15.88 36.74
CA GLY A 250 24.09 -17.14 36.70
C GLY A 250 24.22 -17.66 35.27
N THR A 251 25.35 -18.31 35.00
CA THR A 251 25.70 -18.82 33.67
C THR A 251 26.20 -20.26 33.78
N ALA A 252 25.78 -21.10 32.83
CA ALA A 252 26.29 -22.46 32.65
C ALA A 252 26.69 -22.69 31.19
N GLN A 253 27.60 -23.65 30.99
CA GLN A 253 27.92 -24.20 29.68
C GLN A 253 27.56 -25.68 29.68
N LEU A 254 26.80 -26.11 28.68
CA LEU A 254 26.43 -27.50 28.44
C LEU A 254 27.03 -27.95 27.11
N MET A 255 27.55 -29.17 27.06
CA MET A 255 28.07 -29.78 25.84
C MET A 255 27.04 -30.74 25.27
N ILE A 256 26.68 -30.56 24.01
CA ILE A 256 25.71 -31.38 23.28
C ILE A 256 26.45 -32.06 22.13
N ASP A 257 26.34 -33.38 22.06
CA ASP A 257 26.89 -34.16 20.95
C ASP A 257 25.88 -34.22 19.80
N SER A 258 26.34 -33.87 18.59
CA SER A 258 25.64 -34.09 17.33
C SER A 258 24.13 -33.74 17.32
N PRO A 259 23.74 -32.48 17.63
CA PRO A 259 22.33 -32.08 17.61
C PRO A 259 21.76 -32.04 16.19
N ASP A 260 20.43 -32.19 16.09
CA ASP A 260 19.73 -31.93 14.83
C ASP A 260 19.68 -30.41 14.57
N LEU A 261 20.12 -30.00 13.39
CA LEU A 261 20.20 -28.58 13.04
C LEU A 261 18.85 -28.02 12.60
N TRP A 262 18.57 -26.80 13.03
CA TRP A 262 17.45 -25.99 12.58
C TRP A 262 17.75 -25.40 11.19
N SER A 263 16.76 -25.46 10.30
CA SER A 263 16.76 -24.82 8.98
C SER A 263 15.32 -24.63 8.48
N PRO A 264 15.08 -23.84 7.42
CA PRO A 264 13.74 -23.69 6.84
C PRO A 264 13.04 -25.01 6.46
N ASP A 265 13.80 -26.02 6.04
CA ASP A 265 13.26 -27.33 5.66
C ASP A 265 13.21 -28.33 6.82
N HIS A 266 14.04 -28.11 7.84
CA HIS A 266 14.14 -28.98 9.02
C HIS A 266 14.17 -28.12 10.29
N PRO A 267 13.02 -27.57 10.73
CA PRO A 267 12.94 -26.66 11.88
C PRO A 267 13.05 -27.40 13.22
N CYS A 268 14.17 -28.08 13.47
CA CYS A 268 14.39 -28.84 14.69
C CYS A 268 14.59 -27.90 15.88
N LEU A 269 13.76 -28.05 16.92
CA LEU A 269 13.80 -27.20 18.11
C LEU A 269 14.17 -27.98 19.37
N TYR A 270 14.73 -27.26 20.33
CA TYR A 270 15.12 -27.72 21.65
C TYR A 270 14.57 -26.78 22.71
N ILE A 271 14.56 -27.23 23.96
CA ILE A 271 14.02 -26.49 25.10
C ILE A 271 15.06 -26.47 26.21
N VAL A 272 15.34 -25.28 26.73
CA VAL A 272 16.02 -25.11 28.00
C VAL A 272 14.97 -24.94 29.10
N LYS A 273 14.91 -25.90 30.01
CA LYS A 273 14.20 -25.77 31.29
C LYS A 273 15.13 -25.14 32.31
N THR A 274 14.75 -23.98 32.83
CA THR A 274 15.49 -23.23 33.84
C THR A 274 14.74 -23.30 35.16
N GLU A 275 15.30 -23.99 36.16
CA GLU A 275 14.76 -24.01 37.52
C GLU A 275 15.54 -23.06 38.41
N LEU A 276 14.84 -22.16 39.09
CA LEU A 276 15.38 -21.31 40.14
C LEU A 276 15.10 -21.96 41.49
N HIS A 277 16.17 -22.21 42.24
CA HIS A 277 16.11 -22.82 43.56
C HIS A 277 16.50 -21.81 44.64
N LYS A 278 15.74 -21.76 45.74
CA LYS A 278 16.06 -21.01 46.96
C LYS A 278 16.07 -21.95 48.16
N GLY A 279 17.21 -22.05 48.87
CA GLY A 279 17.34 -22.95 50.03
C GLY A 279 17.05 -24.41 49.70
N GLY A 280 17.44 -24.86 48.49
CA GLY A 280 17.21 -26.23 48.00
C GLY A 280 15.79 -26.54 47.52
N LYS A 281 14.89 -25.56 47.45
CA LYS A 281 13.53 -25.70 46.91
C LYS A 281 13.38 -24.94 45.60
N ILE A 282 12.70 -25.53 44.61
CA ILE A 282 12.30 -24.84 43.39
C ILE A 282 11.28 -23.76 43.74
N VAL A 283 11.58 -22.51 43.40
CA VAL A 283 10.67 -21.36 43.57
C VAL A 283 10.08 -20.87 42.25
N GLN A 284 10.76 -21.14 41.13
CA GLN A 284 10.26 -20.83 39.79
C GLN A 284 10.85 -21.79 38.75
N THR A 285 10.12 -22.03 37.67
CA THR A 285 10.59 -22.80 36.51
C THR A 285 10.13 -22.10 35.24
N GLU A 286 11.06 -21.88 34.31
CA GLU A 286 10.80 -21.27 33.01
C GLU A 286 11.30 -22.18 31.89
N TYR A 287 10.69 -22.05 30.72
CA TYR A 287 11.01 -22.86 29.54
C TYR A 287 11.30 -21.93 28.36
N THR A 288 12.44 -22.12 27.70
CA THR A 288 12.84 -21.29 26.56
C THR A 288 13.20 -22.18 25.39
N ARG A 289 12.56 -21.95 24.23
CA ARG A 289 12.87 -22.65 22.98
C ARG A 289 14.13 -22.05 22.35
N PHE A 290 14.90 -22.90 21.68
CA PHE A 290 16.04 -22.51 20.84
C PHE A 290 16.29 -23.58 19.77
N GLY A 291 17.25 -23.36 18.88
CA GLY A 291 17.65 -24.34 17.86
C GLY A 291 19.14 -24.25 17.53
N PHE A 292 19.72 -25.35 17.04
CA PHE A 292 21.12 -25.41 16.65
C PHE A 292 21.27 -25.04 15.17
N ARG A 293 22.04 -24.00 14.85
CA ARG A 293 22.32 -23.64 13.46
C ARG A 293 23.67 -22.93 13.38
N THR A 294 24.32 -23.02 12.23
CA THR A 294 25.41 -22.10 11.87
C THR A 294 24.94 -21.24 10.71
N PHE A 295 25.31 -19.97 10.72
CA PHE A 295 25.15 -19.12 9.55
C PHE A 295 26.35 -18.22 9.35
N ALA A 296 26.59 -17.82 8.11
CA ALA A 296 27.65 -16.92 7.74
C ALA A 296 27.23 -16.03 6.58
N TYR A 297 27.69 -14.79 6.61
CA TYR A 297 27.56 -13.82 5.54
C TYR A 297 28.93 -13.63 4.91
N LYS A 298 29.03 -13.83 3.59
CA LYS A 298 30.30 -13.72 2.86
C LYS A 298 30.14 -12.71 1.73
N PRO A 299 31.02 -11.70 1.60
CA PRO A 299 30.87 -10.65 0.59
C PRO A 299 30.70 -11.19 -0.82
N ASP A 300 31.47 -12.22 -1.20
CA ASP A 300 31.50 -12.74 -2.58
C ASP A 300 30.49 -13.87 -2.86
N SER A 301 29.75 -14.34 -1.84
CA SER A 301 28.86 -15.50 -2.01
C SER A 301 27.58 -15.42 -1.18
N GLY A 302 27.26 -14.27 -0.60
CA GLY A 302 26.01 -14.06 0.12
C GLY A 302 25.85 -14.91 1.39
N PHE A 303 24.66 -15.46 1.58
CA PHE A 303 24.23 -16.11 2.82
C PHE A 303 24.48 -17.62 2.82
N TRP A 304 25.00 -18.12 3.94
CA TRP A 304 25.26 -19.54 4.16
C TRP A 304 24.57 -19.99 5.45
N LEU A 305 23.84 -21.09 5.39
CA LEU A 305 23.17 -21.71 6.54
C LEU A 305 23.58 -23.19 6.61
N ASN A 306 24.08 -23.63 7.77
CA ASN A 306 24.51 -25.01 8.03
C ASN A 306 25.47 -25.54 6.94
N GLY A 307 26.41 -24.68 6.52
CA GLY A 307 27.41 -24.99 5.48
C GLY A 307 26.88 -24.98 4.04
N ARG A 308 25.61 -24.62 3.80
CA ARG A 308 25.02 -24.53 2.46
C ARG A 308 24.79 -23.08 2.07
N ASN A 309 25.15 -22.73 0.84
CA ASN A 309 24.78 -21.45 0.26
C ASN A 309 23.30 -21.47 -0.10
N ILE A 310 22.52 -20.57 0.49
CA ILE A 310 21.10 -20.42 0.19
C ILE A 310 20.78 -18.95 -0.03
N LYS A 311 19.96 -18.65 -1.03
CA LYS A 311 19.40 -17.31 -1.22
C LYS A 311 18.28 -17.07 -0.22
N ILE A 312 18.24 -15.86 0.33
CA ILE A 312 17.09 -15.33 1.06
C ILE A 312 16.00 -15.03 0.03
N LYS A 313 14.92 -15.81 0.08
CA LYS A 313 13.70 -15.66 -0.73
C LYS A 313 12.63 -15.08 0.19
N GLY A 314 12.78 -13.79 0.45
CA GLY A 314 12.08 -13.09 1.51
C GLY A 314 10.90 -12.26 1.03
N VAL A 315 10.00 -11.96 1.96
CA VAL A 315 8.92 -10.97 1.80
C VAL A 315 8.96 -9.98 2.97
N CYS A 316 8.61 -8.73 2.72
CA CYS A 316 8.24 -7.78 3.77
C CYS A 316 6.80 -8.03 4.21
N GLU A 317 6.55 -7.99 5.52
CA GLU A 317 5.22 -8.22 6.10
C GLU A 317 4.87 -7.21 7.19
N HIS A 318 3.74 -6.53 6.99
CA HIS A 318 3.06 -5.74 8.02
C HIS A 318 2.29 -6.62 9.00
N HIS A 319 1.92 -6.03 10.15
CA HIS A 319 1.39 -6.75 11.31
C HIS A 319 -0.12 -7.05 11.27
N ASP A 320 -0.89 -6.37 10.43
CA ASP A 320 -2.33 -6.59 10.37
C ASP A 320 -2.70 -7.96 9.77
N LEU A 321 -3.93 -8.36 10.08
CA LEU A 321 -4.51 -9.66 9.75
C LEU A 321 -5.81 -9.47 8.94
N GLY A 322 -5.82 -8.53 7.99
CA GLY A 322 -6.97 -8.26 7.10
C GLY A 322 -8.20 -7.82 7.90
N CYS A 323 -9.33 -8.53 7.77
CA CYS A 323 -10.56 -8.19 8.50
C CYS A 323 -10.45 -8.26 10.04
N LEU A 324 -9.36 -8.81 10.61
CA LEU A 324 -9.10 -8.75 12.05
C LEU A 324 -8.42 -7.46 12.48
N GLY A 325 -7.89 -6.67 11.54
CA GLY A 325 -7.12 -5.47 11.82
C GLY A 325 -5.81 -5.82 12.52
N ALA A 326 -5.42 -5.00 13.49
CA ALA A 326 -4.22 -5.23 14.27
C ALA A 326 -4.41 -6.28 15.39
N ALA A 327 -5.64 -6.68 15.72
CA ALA A 327 -5.91 -7.62 16.81
C ALA A 327 -5.25 -8.98 16.53
N TYR A 328 -4.13 -9.25 17.22
CA TYR A 328 -3.28 -10.38 16.90
C TYR A 328 -3.99 -11.72 17.17
N ASN A 329 -3.92 -12.63 16.19
CA ASN A 329 -4.41 -13.99 16.32
C ASN A 329 -3.39 -14.98 15.73
N GLN A 330 -2.98 -15.96 16.54
CA GLN A 330 -1.95 -16.93 16.16
C GLN A 330 -2.40 -17.86 15.02
N THR A 331 -3.68 -18.25 14.97
CA THR A 331 -4.22 -19.08 13.88
C THR A 331 -4.18 -18.33 12.55
N ALA A 332 -4.58 -17.05 12.54
CA ALA A 332 -4.52 -16.21 11.35
C ALA A 332 -3.06 -15.98 10.88
N MET A 333 -2.14 -15.71 11.79
CA MET A 333 -0.72 -15.56 11.45
C MET A 333 -0.12 -16.86 10.91
N ARG A 334 -0.46 -18.01 11.49
CA ARG A 334 -0.03 -19.33 10.99
C ARG A 334 -0.55 -19.58 9.57
N ARG A 335 -1.81 -19.20 9.26
CA ARG A 335 -2.36 -19.26 7.89
C ARG A 335 -1.54 -18.38 6.95
N LYS A 336 -1.25 -17.13 7.34
CA LYS A 336 -0.46 -16.17 6.57
C LYS A 336 0.92 -16.73 6.20
N LEU A 337 1.68 -17.17 7.21
CA LEU A 337 3.01 -17.78 7.03
C LEU A 337 2.98 -19.09 6.21
N LYS A 338 1.90 -19.88 6.33
CA LYS A 338 1.74 -21.11 5.52
C LYS A 338 1.64 -20.77 4.03
N ILE A 339 0.78 -19.81 3.67
CA ILE A 339 0.57 -19.42 2.27
C ILE A 339 1.88 -18.88 1.66
N LEU A 340 2.66 -18.12 2.45
CA LEU A 340 4.00 -17.66 2.06
C LEU A 340 4.96 -18.84 1.81
N LYS A 341 5.05 -19.82 2.73
CA LYS A 341 5.89 -21.01 2.50
C LYS A 341 5.45 -21.79 1.26
N GLU A 342 4.16 -21.87 0.99
CA GLU A 342 3.63 -22.51 -0.22
C GLU A 342 4.05 -21.76 -1.50
N MET A 343 4.28 -20.44 -1.43
CA MET A 343 4.88 -19.63 -2.51
C MET A 343 6.38 -19.92 -2.70
N GLY A 344 7.03 -20.62 -1.78
CA GLY A 344 8.49 -20.83 -1.80
C GLY A 344 9.29 -19.82 -0.96
N VAL A 345 8.61 -19.00 -0.15
CA VAL A 345 9.27 -18.08 0.80
C VAL A 345 10.02 -18.87 1.87
N ASN A 346 11.25 -18.45 2.17
CA ASN A 346 12.05 -18.98 3.28
C ASN A 346 12.39 -17.93 4.34
N ALA A 347 12.07 -16.65 4.12
CA ALA A 347 12.39 -15.56 5.03
C ALA A 347 11.29 -14.48 5.09
N VAL A 348 11.19 -13.77 6.20
CA VAL A 348 10.29 -12.62 6.37
C VAL A 348 11.06 -11.46 7.01
N ARG A 349 10.87 -10.25 6.48
CA ARG A 349 11.28 -9.00 7.12
C ARG A 349 10.07 -8.38 7.81
N THR A 350 10.17 -8.08 9.10
CA THR A 350 9.04 -7.56 9.90
C THR A 350 8.87 -6.05 9.72
N ALA A 351 8.52 -5.65 8.51
CA ALA A 351 8.40 -4.27 8.08
C ALA A 351 7.29 -3.51 8.84
N HIS A 352 7.57 -2.43 9.56
CA HIS A 352 8.88 -1.91 9.97
C HIS A 352 8.91 -1.74 11.49
N ASN A 353 8.61 -2.84 12.19
CA ASN A 353 8.39 -2.82 13.62
C ASN A 353 8.54 -4.20 14.27
N MET A 354 8.69 -4.16 15.58
CA MET A 354 8.83 -5.35 16.42
C MET A 354 7.56 -6.23 16.29
N PRO A 355 7.69 -7.51 15.90
CA PRO A 355 6.54 -8.39 15.67
C PRO A 355 5.91 -8.82 17.02
N ALA A 356 4.77 -9.50 16.97
CA ALA A 356 4.21 -10.17 18.15
C ALA A 356 5.13 -11.34 18.57
N ALA A 357 5.23 -11.63 19.87
CA ALA A 357 6.08 -12.72 20.37
C ALA A 357 5.70 -14.07 19.75
N GLU A 358 4.40 -14.32 19.59
CA GLU A 358 3.88 -15.54 18.98
C GLU A 358 4.17 -15.67 17.48
N TRP A 359 4.47 -14.56 16.80
CA TRP A 359 4.95 -14.63 15.42
C TRP A 359 6.32 -15.29 15.39
N MET A 360 7.21 -14.91 16.29
CA MET A 360 8.56 -15.46 16.37
C MET A 360 8.53 -16.95 16.72
N ASP A 361 7.64 -17.36 17.62
CA ASP A 361 7.35 -18.78 17.86
C ASP A 361 6.95 -19.51 16.56
N LEU A 362 6.05 -18.94 15.77
CA LEU A 362 5.63 -19.54 14.50
C LEU A 362 6.77 -19.60 13.48
N ALA A 363 7.62 -18.58 13.40
CA ALA A 363 8.77 -18.56 12.50
C ALA A 363 9.76 -19.69 12.83
N ASP A 364 10.03 -19.91 14.11
CA ASP A 364 10.87 -21.02 14.57
C ASP A 364 10.26 -22.38 14.22
N GLU A 365 8.97 -22.56 14.52
CA GLU A 365 8.24 -23.82 14.31
C GLU A 365 8.09 -24.17 12.83
N MET A 366 7.86 -23.15 12.01
CA MET A 366 7.58 -23.32 10.59
C MET A 366 8.84 -23.25 9.75
N GLY A 367 10.01 -22.94 10.32
CA GLY A 367 11.26 -22.81 9.56
C GLY A 367 11.21 -21.63 8.62
N ILE A 368 11.12 -20.42 9.17
CA ILE A 368 11.13 -19.15 8.44
C ILE A 368 12.25 -18.29 9.05
N LEU A 369 13.16 -17.81 8.21
CA LEU A 369 14.23 -16.90 8.63
C LEU A 369 13.64 -15.50 8.84
N ILE A 370 14.15 -14.75 9.83
CA ILE A 370 13.62 -13.43 10.18
C ILE A 370 14.72 -12.36 10.11
N ASP A 371 14.47 -11.35 9.29
CA ASP A 371 15.05 -10.00 9.46
C ASP A 371 14.09 -9.22 10.35
N SER A 372 14.43 -9.13 11.65
CA SER A 372 13.59 -8.46 12.62
C SER A 372 13.92 -6.98 12.59
N GLU A 373 12.92 -6.12 12.55
CA GLU A 373 13.12 -4.68 12.39
C GLU A 373 12.54 -3.86 13.55
N GLY A 374 13.31 -2.86 14.00
CA GLY A 374 12.97 -2.05 15.16
C GLY A 374 12.24 -0.75 14.86
N PHE A 375 12.61 -0.04 13.78
CA PHE A 375 12.20 1.36 13.58
C PHE A 375 11.96 1.75 12.12
N ASP A 376 10.96 2.61 11.89
CA ASP A 376 10.70 3.26 10.61
C ASP A 376 11.18 4.73 10.58
N MET A 377 11.53 5.30 11.73
CA MET A 377 12.05 6.65 11.89
C MET A 377 12.98 6.74 13.10
N TRP A 378 13.93 7.68 13.07
CA TRP A 378 14.80 8.01 14.21
C TRP A 378 14.44 9.37 14.78
N GLU A 379 15.34 10.36 14.78
CA GLU A 379 15.06 11.70 15.30
C GLU A 379 14.21 12.53 14.30
N LYS A 380 14.29 12.21 12.99
CA LYS A 380 13.48 12.87 11.97
C LYS A 380 12.16 12.12 11.74
N PRO A 381 11.01 12.80 11.81
CA PRO A 381 9.72 12.19 11.54
C PRO A 381 9.54 11.88 10.05
N LYS A 382 8.77 10.83 9.75
CA LYS A 382 8.12 10.60 8.46
C LYS A 382 6.67 11.11 8.45
N THR A 383 6.00 11.14 9.61
CA THR A 383 4.67 11.74 9.78
C THR A 383 4.61 12.58 11.06
N THR A 384 3.62 13.47 11.17
CA THR A 384 3.53 14.48 12.25
C THR A 384 3.57 13.91 13.68
N TYR A 385 2.92 12.76 13.92
CA TYR A 385 2.75 12.17 15.25
C TYR A 385 3.37 10.78 15.42
N ASP A 386 4.31 10.42 14.54
CA ASP A 386 5.01 9.13 14.62
C ASP A 386 5.95 9.02 15.84
N TYR A 387 6.76 7.96 15.86
CA TYR A 387 7.65 7.66 16.98
C TYR A 387 8.83 8.63 17.13
N ALA A 388 9.16 9.45 16.11
CA ALA A 388 10.33 10.33 16.18
C ALA A 388 10.28 11.31 17.37
N ARG A 389 9.08 11.74 17.77
CA ARG A 389 8.85 12.59 18.95
C ARG A 389 9.21 11.94 20.29
N PHE A 390 9.40 10.62 20.33
CA PHE A 390 9.78 9.86 21.52
C PHE A 390 11.16 9.21 21.38
N PHE A 391 11.69 9.09 20.16
CA PHE A 391 12.88 8.31 19.85
C PHE A 391 14.07 8.62 20.76
N THR A 392 14.45 9.90 20.88
CA THR A 392 15.63 10.31 21.68
C THR A 392 15.58 9.85 23.13
N GLU A 393 14.39 9.76 23.74
CA GLU A 393 14.21 9.34 25.13
C GLU A 393 13.97 7.84 25.30
N TRP A 394 13.40 7.17 24.29
CA TRP A 394 12.84 5.83 24.43
C TRP A 394 13.57 4.72 23.67
N HIS A 395 14.34 5.02 22.62
CA HIS A 395 14.92 4.00 21.73
C HIS A 395 15.74 2.92 22.47
N CYS A 396 16.54 3.27 23.49
CA CYS A 396 17.29 2.27 24.27
C CYS A 396 16.37 1.29 25.02
N ARG A 397 15.23 1.77 25.56
CA ARG A 397 14.26 0.92 26.27
C ARG A 397 13.57 -0.02 25.29
N ASP A 398 13.23 0.49 24.12
CA ASP A 398 12.57 -0.27 23.06
C ASP A 398 13.51 -1.33 22.45
N ILE A 399 14.79 -0.99 22.21
CA ILE A 399 15.82 -1.97 21.80
C ILE A 399 16.03 -3.02 22.89
N ALA A 400 16.13 -2.61 24.15
CA ALA A 400 16.28 -3.55 25.26
C ALA A 400 15.11 -4.55 25.32
N SER A 401 13.87 -4.07 25.18
CA SER A 401 12.67 -4.93 25.13
C SER A 401 12.73 -5.90 23.95
N TRP A 402 12.93 -5.36 22.75
CA TRP A 402 12.94 -6.11 21.50
C TRP A 402 14.00 -7.21 21.46
N ILE A 403 15.27 -6.84 21.63
CA ILE A 403 16.39 -7.77 21.48
C ILE A 403 16.33 -8.83 22.57
N ARG A 404 16.03 -8.46 23.82
CA ARG A 404 15.99 -9.43 24.92
C ARG A 404 14.88 -10.46 24.75
N ARG A 405 13.72 -10.04 24.24
CA ARG A 405 12.59 -10.91 23.93
C ARG A 405 12.96 -11.90 22.81
N ASP A 406 13.60 -11.42 21.74
CA ASP A 406 13.71 -12.19 20.51
C ASP A 406 15.06 -12.95 20.33
N ARG A 407 16.11 -12.61 21.08
CA ARG A 407 17.49 -13.13 20.90
C ARG A 407 17.70 -14.64 21.03
N ASN A 408 16.71 -15.39 21.51
CA ASN A 408 16.80 -16.85 21.64
C ASN A 408 16.16 -17.60 20.46
N HIS A 409 15.44 -16.89 19.57
CA HIS A 409 14.75 -17.50 18.43
C HIS A 409 15.76 -17.92 17.35
N PRO A 410 15.82 -19.21 16.94
CA PRO A 410 16.68 -19.64 15.84
C PRO A 410 16.28 -19.06 14.49
N SER A 411 15.05 -18.58 14.34
CA SER A 411 14.61 -17.91 13.12
C SER A 411 15.32 -16.59 12.86
N VAL A 412 15.73 -15.84 13.90
CA VAL A 412 16.35 -14.53 13.72
C VAL A 412 17.74 -14.67 13.10
N ILE A 413 17.94 -13.96 11.98
CA ILE A 413 19.22 -13.90 11.26
C ILE A 413 19.75 -12.48 11.09
N MET A 414 18.93 -11.45 11.32
CA MET A 414 19.32 -10.04 11.23
C MET A 414 18.51 -9.18 12.21
N TRP A 415 19.14 -8.12 12.71
CA TRP A 415 18.51 -7.04 13.48
C TRP A 415 18.56 -5.73 12.67
N SER A 416 17.47 -5.36 12.00
CA SER A 416 17.38 -4.11 11.26
C SER A 416 17.07 -2.93 12.20
N ILE A 417 18.02 -1.99 12.31
CA ILE A 417 17.88 -0.80 13.18
C ILE A 417 17.09 0.35 12.51
N GLY A 418 16.67 0.19 11.26
CA GLY A 418 15.96 1.25 10.56
C GLY A 418 15.57 0.91 9.13
N ASN A 419 14.45 1.47 8.68
CA ASN A 419 14.02 1.45 7.29
C ASN A 419 13.95 2.87 6.70
N GLU A 420 14.62 3.11 5.57
CA GLU A 420 14.55 4.37 4.81
C GLU A 420 14.71 5.62 5.68
N ILE A 421 15.70 5.58 6.57
CA ILE A 421 15.85 6.60 7.61
C ILE A 421 16.48 7.87 7.03
N TYR A 422 15.73 8.97 7.05
CA TYR A 422 16.17 10.26 6.51
C TYR A 422 17.47 10.78 7.17
N ASP A 423 17.64 10.58 8.48
CA ASP A 423 18.85 10.96 9.23
C ASP A 423 20.14 10.41 8.61
N THR A 424 20.10 9.22 7.98
CA THR A 424 21.27 8.58 7.36
C THR A 424 21.77 9.32 6.12
N HIS A 425 20.90 10.08 5.48
CA HIS A 425 21.21 10.89 4.30
C HIS A 425 21.62 12.32 4.68
N GLU A 426 20.93 12.93 5.66
CA GLU A 426 21.04 14.36 5.98
C GLU A 426 22.45 14.79 6.46
N GLY A 427 23.12 14.03 7.33
CA GLY A 427 24.43 14.44 7.85
C GLY A 427 25.06 13.53 8.92
N GLU A 428 26.12 14.01 9.57
CA GLU A 428 26.94 13.24 10.52
C GLU A 428 26.18 12.68 11.72
N ARG A 429 25.07 13.32 12.14
CA ARG A 429 24.23 12.80 13.24
C ARG A 429 23.66 11.42 12.92
N GLY A 430 23.30 11.15 11.66
CA GLY A 430 22.83 9.83 11.24
C GLY A 430 23.87 8.72 11.47
N LEU A 431 25.15 9.02 11.24
CA LEU A 431 26.24 8.06 11.48
C LEU A 431 26.42 7.78 12.98
N GLN A 432 26.28 8.81 13.82
CA GLN A 432 26.34 8.67 15.28
C GLN A 432 25.20 7.80 15.79
N ILE A 433 23.96 8.07 15.37
CA ILE A 433 22.79 7.28 15.74
C ILE A 433 22.94 5.83 15.25
N THR A 434 23.40 5.62 14.01
CA THR A 434 23.67 4.27 13.47
C THR A 434 24.58 3.46 14.41
N LYS A 435 25.66 4.09 14.91
CA LYS A 435 26.59 3.48 15.85
C LYS A 435 25.95 3.26 17.22
N GLU A 436 25.24 4.25 17.76
CA GLU A 436 24.53 4.17 19.05
C GLU A 436 23.54 3.00 19.07
N LEU A 437 22.71 2.85 18.02
CA LEU A 437 21.75 1.76 17.90
C LEU A 437 22.44 0.41 17.73
N SER A 438 23.49 0.33 16.92
CA SER A 438 24.27 -0.90 16.74
C SER A 438 24.89 -1.38 18.05
N ASP A 439 25.43 -0.45 18.84
CA ASP A 439 26.05 -0.74 20.14
C ASP A 439 24.99 -1.13 21.19
N GLU A 440 23.81 -0.50 21.17
CA GLU A 440 22.70 -0.88 22.05
C GLU A 440 22.13 -2.26 21.72
N VAL A 441 22.05 -2.65 20.43
CA VAL A 441 21.70 -4.03 20.04
C VAL A 441 22.74 -5.01 20.58
N ARG A 442 24.04 -4.77 20.36
CA ARG A 442 25.13 -5.64 20.84
C ARG A 442 25.18 -5.75 22.36
N LYS A 443 24.76 -4.71 23.09
CA LYS A 443 24.63 -4.75 24.55
C LYS A 443 23.56 -5.74 25.02
N HIS A 444 22.50 -5.93 24.24
CA HIS A 444 21.39 -6.83 24.56
C HIS A 444 21.51 -8.22 23.89
N ASP A 445 22.32 -8.36 22.84
CA ASP A 445 22.75 -9.62 22.21
C ASP A 445 24.30 -9.76 22.21
N PRO A 446 24.95 -9.88 23.38
CA PRO A 446 26.42 -9.80 23.48
C PRO A 446 27.17 -11.01 22.92
N ALA A 447 26.51 -12.17 22.75
CA ALA A 447 27.10 -13.30 22.03
C ALA A 447 27.01 -13.13 20.50
N GLY A 448 26.20 -12.19 20.00
CA GLY A 448 25.96 -11.99 18.58
C GLY A 448 25.19 -13.15 17.96
N ASN A 449 23.98 -13.41 18.46
CA ASN A 449 23.09 -14.42 17.89
C ASN A 449 22.50 -13.97 16.53
N ALA A 450 22.48 -12.67 16.24
CA ALA A 450 22.32 -12.14 14.88
C ALA A 450 23.07 -10.81 14.67
N PRO A 451 23.56 -10.52 13.45
CA PRO A 451 24.18 -9.24 13.09
C PRO A 451 23.15 -8.10 12.95
N VAL A 452 23.66 -6.87 13.08
CA VAL A 452 22.90 -5.64 12.82
C VAL A 452 22.89 -5.32 11.33
N THR A 453 21.77 -4.85 10.81
CA THR A 453 21.58 -4.39 9.43
C THR A 453 20.75 -3.10 9.38
N ILE A 454 20.58 -2.52 8.19
CA ILE A 454 19.67 -1.40 7.91
C ILE A 454 19.13 -1.53 6.48
N GLY A 455 17.85 -1.20 6.26
CA GLY A 455 17.26 -1.08 4.93
C GLY A 455 17.27 0.37 4.43
N SER A 456 17.90 0.65 3.30
CA SER A 456 18.09 2.03 2.82
C SER A 456 17.77 2.22 1.35
N ASN A 457 16.89 3.18 1.05
CA ASN A 457 16.67 3.74 -0.28
C ASN A 457 17.60 4.94 -0.59
N TYR A 458 18.52 5.25 0.35
CA TYR A 458 19.51 6.32 0.24
C TYR A 458 20.92 5.80 -0.09
N MET A 459 21.09 4.53 -0.46
CA MET A 459 22.38 3.98 -0.88
C MET A 459 23.12 4.74 -2.01
N PRO A 460 22.46 5.51 -2.90
CA PRO A 460 23.17 6.37 -3.85
C PRO A 460 23.99 7.51 -3.22
N TRP A 461 23.76 7.85 -1.95
CA TRP A 461 24.39 9.00 -1.28
C TRP A 461 25.49 8.60 -0.30
N GLU A 462 26.56 9.40 -0.27
CA GLU A 462 27.78 9.14 0.50
C GLU A 462 27.54 8.94 2.01
N ASN A 463 26.66 9.71 2.64
CA ASN A 463 26.39 9.57 4.07
C ASN A 463 25.71 8.25 4.42
N ALA A 464 24.76 7.80 3.59
CA ALA A 464 24.11 6.50 3.78
C ALA A 464 25.10 5.35 3.56
N GLN A 465 26.00 5.49 2.59
CA GLN A 465 27.12 4.55 2.39
C GLN A 465 28.04 4.49 3.62
N LYS A 466 28.34 5.61 4.27
CA LYS A 466 29.09 5.62 5.54
C LYS A 466 28.34 4.91 6.67
N CYS A 467 27.01 5.03 6.73
CA CYS A 467 26.20 4.26 7.69
C CYS A 467 26.23 2.75 7.37
N ALA A 468 26.12 2.38 6.09
CA ALA A 468 26.28 1.00 5.64
C ALA A 468 27.68 0.45 6.01
N ASP A 469 28.71 1.28 5.96
CA ASP A 469 30.06 0.91 6.37
C ASP A 469 30.20 0.61 7.88
N ILE A 470 29.31 1.16 8.72
CA ILE A 470 29.27 0.86 10.17
C ILE A 470 28.67 -0.53 10.42
N VAL A 471 27.59 -0.87 9.73
CA VAL A 471 26.87 -2.14 9.93
C VAL A 471 27.44 -3.29 9.10
N LYS A 472 28.10 -2.99 7.96
CA LYS A 472 28.66 -3.90 6.95
C LYS A 472 27.66 -4.80 6.23
N LEU A 473 26.55 -5.16 6.86
CA LEU A 473 25.40 -5.80 6.24
C LEU A 473 24.48 -4.71 5.68
N ALA A 474 24.63 -4.43 4.39
CA ALA A 474 24.03 -3.30 3.70
C ALA A 474 22.74 -3.73 2.96
N GLY A 475 21.59 -3.32 3.50
CA GLY A 475 20.28 -3.53 2.88
C GLY A 475 19.91 -2.42 1.91
N TYR A 476 19.55 -2.80 0.69
CA TYR A 476 19.15 -1.89 -0.37
C TYR A 476 17.63 -1.96 -0.59
N ASN A 477 16.98 -0.80 -0.55
CA ASN A 477 15.60 -0.64 -1.02
C ASN A 477 15.62 -0.14 -2.47
N TYR A 478 15.05 -0.90 -3.40
CA TYR A 478 14.79 -0.51 -4.80
C TYR A 478 16.02 0.01 -5.58
N SER A 479 17.20 -0.47 -5.21
CA SER A 479 18.50 0.08 -5.63
C SER A 479 19.44 -1.01 -6.14
N GLU A 480 18.89 -2.09 -6.68
CA GLU A 480 19.58 -3.26 -7.23
C GLU A 480 20.58 -2.87 -8.33
N LYS A 481 20.29 -1.81 -9.07
CA LYS A 481 21.18 -1.24 -10.10
C LYS A 481 22.55 -0.81 -9.58
N TYR A 482 22.72 -0.60 -8.28
CA TYR A 482 23.99 -0.20 -7.66
C TYR A 482 24.80 -1.38 -7.10
N TYR A 483 24.25 -2.61 -7.07
CA TYR A 483 24.89 -3.77 -6.44
C TYR A 483 26.32 -4.00 -6.96
N ASP A 484 26.48 -4.13 -8.27
CA ASP A 484 27.77 -4.40 -8.89
C ASP A 484 28.81 -3.30 -8.66
N ALA A 485 28.37 -2.03 -8.69
CA ALA A 485 29.26 -0.89 -8.51
C ALA A 485 29.75 -0.83 -7.07
N HIS A 486 28.82 -0.87 -6.11
CA HIS A 486 29.17 -0.79 -4.68
C HIS A 486 29.87 -2.04 -4.18
N HIS A 487 29.59 -3.24 -4.70
CA HIS A 487 30.35 -4.45 -4.35
C HIS A 487 31.83 -4.33 -4.74
N LYS A 488 32.14 -3.69 -5.88
CA LYS A 488 33.53 -3.44 -6.31
C LYS A 488 34.21 -2.37 -5.46
N GLU A 489 33.49 -1.32 -5.09
CA GLU A 489 34.00 -0.21 -4.29
C GLU A 489 34.16 -0.58 -2.80
N HIS A 490 33.27 -1.44 -2.31
CA HIS A 490 33.21 -1.92 -0.93
C HIS A 490 33.21 -3.45 -0.88
N PRO A 491 34.36 -4.10 -1.17
CA PRO A 491 34.45 -5.57 -1.26
C PRO A 491 34.25 -6.30 0.07
N ASP A 492 34.20 -5.58 1.19
CA ASP A 492 33.91 -6.11 2.52
C ASP A 492 32.43 -6.02 2.92
N TRP A 493 31.59 -5.35 2.12
CA TRP A 493 30.16 -5.26 2.38
C TRP A 493 29.44 -6.56 2.03
N ILE A 494 28.45 -6.89 2.85
CA ILE A 494 27.47 -7.92 2.57
C ILE A 494 26.22 -7.24 2.01
N ILE A 495 25.89 -7.50 0.75
CA ILE A 495 24.78 -6.85 0.05
C ILE A 495 23.55 -7.76 0.03
N TYR A 496 22.37 -7.16 0.20
CA TYR A 496 21.08 -7.81 -0.02
C TYR A 496 19.99 -6.79 -0.35
N GLY A 497 18.88 -7.25 -0.93
CA GLY A 497 17.68 -6.44 -1.12
C GLY A 497 16.83 -6.44 0.14
N SER A 498 16.88 -5.37 0.93
CA SER A 498 16.00 -5.21 2.10
C SER A 498 14.57 -4.88 1.70
N GLU A 499 14.36 -4.30 0.52
CA GLU A 499 13.03 -4.05 -0.05
C GLU A 499 13.11 -3.99 -1.59
N THR A 500 12.31 -4.81 -2.27
CA THR A 500 12.39 -5.02 -3.73
C THR A 500 11.00 -5.15 -4.35
N ALA A 501 10.89 -5.27 -5.66
CA ALA A 501 9.62 -5.37 -6.42
C ALA A 501 8.74 -4.11 -6.39
N SER A 502 7.85 -3.94 -5.39
CA SER A 502 6.86 -2.84 -5.33
C SER A 502 6.06 -2.64 -6.63
N ILE A 503 5.61 -3.76 -7.20
CA ILE A 503 4.70 -3.80 -8.35
C ILE A 503 3.28 -3.93 -7.80
N VAL A 504 2.37 -3.08 -8.27
CA VAL A 504 1.00 -3.00 -7.76
C VAL A 504 0.04 -3.81 -8.63
N GLN A 505 -0.96 -4.44 -8.03
CA GLN A 505 -1.87 -5.36 -8.70
C GLN A 505 -3.13 -5.63 -7.86
N SER A 506 -4.23 -5.91 -8.54
CA SER A 506 -5.51 -6.30 -7.96
C SER A 506 -5.93 -7.67 -8.47
N ARG A 507 -6.37 -8.55 -7.57
CA ARG A 507 -6.73 -9.93 -7.90
C ARG A 507 -7.84 -9.98 -8.96
N GLY A 508 -7.59 -10.68 -10.07
CA GLY A 508 -8.58 -10.89 -11.13
C GLY A 508 -8.90 -9.64 -11.96
N ILE A 509 -8.08 -8.59 -11.88
CA ILE A 509 -8.21 -7.39 -12.72
C ILE A 509 -7.12 -7.39 -13.78
N TYR A 510 -7.49 -7.12 -15.03
CA TYR A 510 -6.60 -7.19 -16.19
C TYR A 510 -6.79 -5.97 -17.08
N HIS A 511 -5.79 -5.10 -17.16
CA HIS A 511 -5.81 -3.92 -18.04
C HIS A 511 -4.96 -4.19 -19.29
N PHE A 512 -5.63 -4.34 -20.43
CA PHE A 512 -4.99 -4.64 -21.71
C PHE A 512 -4.62 -3.36 -22.49
N PRO A 513 -3.47 -3.38 -23.20
CA PRO A 513 -2.60 -4.54 -23.44
C PRO A 513 -1.44 -4.64 -22.44
N TYR A 514 -0.93 -5.84 -22.20
CA TYR A 514 0.25 -6.11 -21.35
C TYR A 514 1.47 -5.28 -21.76
N SER A 515 1.64 -5.03 -23.07
CA SER A 515 2.76 -4.27 -23.62
C SER A 515 2.80 -2.79 -23.21
N LYS A 516 1.72 -2.26 -22.61
CA LYS A 516 1.68 -0.89 -22.11
C LYS A 516 1.67 -0.89 -20.59
N SER A 517 2.45 0.03 -20.03
CA SER A 517 2.42 0.22 -18.59
C SER A 517 1.25 1.11 -18.19
N ILE A 518 0.43 0.60 -17.27
CA ILE A 518 -0.79 1.26 -16.79
C ILE A 518 -0.71 1.26 -15.27
N LEU A 519 -0.21 2.35 -14.69
CA LEU A 519 -0.06 2.44 -13.23
C LEU A 519 -1.41 2.66 -12.54
N ALA A 520 -2.24 3.54 -13.11
CA ALA A 520 -3.57 3.87 -12.59
C ALA A 520 -4.59 3.93 -13.74
N ASP A 521 -5.83 3.55 -13.45
CA ASP A 521 -6.97 3.55 -14.39
C ASP A 521 -8.27 3.96 -13.64
N GLU A 522 -9.36 4.14 -14.39
CA GLU A 522 -10.65 4.67 -13.91
C GLU A 522 -11.32 3.82 -12.82
N ASP A 523 -11.06 2.51 -12.79
CA ASP A 523 -11.66 1.58 -11.84
C ASP A 523 -11.02 1.60 -10.43
N GLU A 524 -9.94 2.37 -10.27
CA GLU A 524 -9.09 2.39 -9.08
C GLU A 524 -8.48 1.04 -8.72
N GLN A 525 -8.22 0.22 -9.74
CA GLN A 525 -7.56 -1.08 -9.60
C GLN A 525 -6.20 -1.08 -10.29
N CYS A 526 -5.39 -2.08 -10.00
CA CYS A 526 -4.11 -2.32 -10.67
C CYS A 526 -4.15 -3.67 -11.40
N SER A 527 -3.49 -3.78 -12.54
CA SER A 527 -3.56 -4.96 -13.40
C SER A 527 -2.68 -6.11 -12.88
N SER A 528 -3.26 -7.30 -12.74
CA SER A 528 -2.53 -8.55 -12.45
C SER A 528 -1.77 -9.11 -13.65
N LEU A 529 -1.83 -8.49 -14.83
CA LEU A 529 -0.92 -8.84 -15.94
C LEU A 529 0.54 -8.51 -15.63
N GLY A 530 0.81 -7.69 -14.61
CA GLY A 530 2.15 -7.25 -14.22
C GLY A 530 2.63 -5.98 -14.92
N ASN A 531 1.72 -5.21 -15.53
CA ASN A 531 2.02 -3.96 -16.23
C ASN A 531 1.78 -2.68 -15.41
N SER A 532 1.37 -2.79 -14.16
CA SER A 532 1.19 -1.67 -13.21
C SER A 532 2.45 -1.48 -12.34
N ARG A 533 3.48 -0.86 -12.91
CA ARG A 533 4.77 -0.58 -12.23
C ARG A 533 4.81 0.80 -11.60
N THR A 534 5.28 0.87 -10.35
CA THR A 534 5.59 2.13 -9.67
C THR A 534 6.83 2.80 -10.28
N SER A 535 7.07 4.06 -9.92
CA SER A 535 8.21 4.83 -10.46
C SER A 535 9.55 4.53 -9.77
N TRP A 536 9.56 3.72 -8.72
CA TRP A 536 10.75 3.31 -7.98
C TRP A 536 10.95 1.79 -7.96
N GLY A 537 9.87 1.01 -8.07
CA GLY A 537 9.94 -0.45 -8.04
C GLY A 537 10.60 -1.09 -9.27
N ALA A 538 10.60 -2.41 -9.28
CA ALA A 538 11.13 -3.22 -10.36
C ALA A 538 10.37 -3.00 -11.67
N VAL A 539 11.07 -3.22 -12.79
CA VAL A 539 10.49 -3.10 -14.14
C VAL A 539 9.39 -4.13 -14.39
N SER A 540 9.56 -5.35 -13.88
CA SER A 540 8.57 -6.43 -13.86
C SER A 540 8.93 -7.45 -12.77
N THR A 541 8.00 -8.34 -12.43
CA THR A 541 8.22 -9.42 -11.45
C THR A 541 9.37 -10.33 -11.88
N GLU A 542 9.45 -10.67 -13.16
CA GLU A 542 10.49 -11.51 -13.74
C GLU A 542 11.87 -10.86 -13.65
N MET A 543 11.96 -9.56 -13.93
CA MET A 543 13.22 -8.82 -13.80
C MET A 543 13.67 -8.70 -12.34
N CYS A 544 12.74 -8.60 -11.40
CA CYS A 544 13.06 -8.62 -9.96
C CYS A 544 13.66 -9.97 -9.54
N ILE A 545 13.08 -11.08 -10.03
CA ILE A 545 13.58 -12.43 -9.74
C ILE A 545 14.94 -12.65 -10.41
N ALA A 546 15.05 -12.38 -11.72
CA ALA A 546 16.27 -12.58 -12.49
C ALA A 546 17.43 -11.71 -11.97
N GLY A 547 17.14 -10.44 -11.64
CA GLY A 547 18.13 -9.52 -11.09
C GLY A 547 18.79 -10.05 -9.81
N GLU A 548 18.02 -10.62 -8.88
CA GLU A 548 18.60 -11.21 -7.67
C GLU A 548 19.21 -12.59 -7.90
N ARG A 549 18.60 -13.42 -8.76
CA ARG A 549 19.13 -14.75 -9.13
C ARG A 549 20.56 -14.65 -9.66
N ASP A 550 20.81 -13.66 -10.53
CA ASP A 550 22.07 -13.52 -11.26
C ASP A 550 23.15 -12.79 -10.46
N ASN A 551 22.78 -12.09 -9.37
CA ASN A 551 23.72 -11.44 -8.45
C ASN A 551 24.24 -12.43 -7.39
N HIS A 552 25.20 -13.29 -7.74
CA HIS A 552 25.69 -14.37 -6.86
C HIS A 552 26.28 -13.94 -5.50
N PHE A 553 26.81 -12.71 -5.41
CA PHE A 553 27.35 -12.15 -4.17
C PHE A 553 26.27 -11.64 -3.21
N SER A 554 25.07 -11.31 -3.71
CA SER A 554 23.94 -10.87 -2.87
C SER A 554 23.43 -12.01 -1.98
N CYS A 555 22.99 -11.70 -0.76
CA CYS A 555 22.37 -12.70 0.12
C CYS A 555 20.98 -13.15 -0.35
N GLY A 556 20.29 -12.36 -1.17
CA GLY A 556 18.87 -12.53 -1.48
C GLY A 556 18.11 -11.21 -1.37
N GLN A 557 16.78 -11.32 -1.31
CA GLN A 557 15.89 -10.16 -1.30
C GLN A 557 14.68 -10.36 -0.38
N PHE A 558 14.05 -9.25 0.00
CA PHE A 558 12.73 -9.17 0.60
C PHE A 558 11.80 -8.34 -0.31
N ILE A 559 10.79 -8.97 -0.90
CA ILE A 559 9.86 -8.28 -1.82
C ILE A 559 8.81 -7.47 -1.04
N TRP A 560 8.45 -6.30 -1.56
CA TRP A 560 7.35 -5.46 -1.08
C TRP A 560 6.08 -5.76 -1.88
N THR A 561 5.09 -6.49 -1.37
CA THR A 561 5.06 -7.26 -0.11
C THR A 561 4.63 -8.70 -0.40
N GLY A 562 4.64 -9.58 0.61
CA GLY A 562 4.03 -10.90 0.49
C GLY A 562 2.50 -10.80 0.49
N PHE A 563 1.91 -10.28 1.56
CA PHE A 563 0.50 -9.94 1.65
C PHE A 563 0.24 -8.43 1.46
N ASP A 564 -0.92 -8.11 0.89
CA ASP A 564 -1.49 -6.79 1.05
C ASP A 564 -1.79 -6.51 2.53
N TYR A 565 -1.82 -5.24 2.85
CA TYR A 565 -2.05 -4.69 4.18
C TYR A 565 -3.00 -3.49 4.08
N ILE A 566 -3.56 -3.09 5.21
CA ILE A 566 -4.46 -1.93 5.25
C ILE A 566 -3.60 -0.64 5.23
N GLY A 567 -4.06 0.38 4.52
CA GLY A 567 -3.31 1.62 4.29
C GLY A 567 -2.38 1.56 3.10
N GLU A 568 -1.59 2.63 2.93
CA GLU A 568 -0.65 2.82 1.80
C GLU A 568 -1.20 2.38 0.42
N PRO A 569 -2.37 2.89 0.00
CA PRO A 569 -3.10 2.45 -1.19
C PRO A 569 -2.49 2.94 -2.51
N THR A 570 -1.16 3.05 -2.60
CA THR A 570 -0.45 3.48 -3.81
C THR A 570 -0.88 2.63 -5.01
N PRO A 571 -1.23 3.25 -6.16
CA PRO A 571 -1.07 4.67 -6.51
C PRO A 571 -2.26 5.58 -6.16
N TYR A 572 -3.31 5.04 -5.55
CA TYR A 572 -4.57 5.71 -5.25
C TYR A 572 -4.63 6.25 -3.81
N HIS A 573 -5.85 6.63 -3.40
CA HIS A 573 -6.21 7.05 -2.03
C HIS A 573 -7.38 6.21 -1.50
N THR A 574 -7.37 4.91 -1.82
CA THR A 574 -8.32 3.88 -1.35
C THR A 574 -7.91 3.36 0.04
N LYS A 575 -8.36 2.17 0.50
CA LYS A 575 -8.14 1.76 1.91
C LYS A 575 -7.04 0.71 2.13
N ASN A 576 -6.72 -0.11 1.15
CA ASN A 576 -5.71 -1.19 1.24
C ASN A 576 -4.59 -1.01 0.21
N SER A 577 -3.44 -1.62 0.47
CA SER A 577 -2.33 -1.69 -0.47
C SER A 577 -2.69 -2.50 -1.72
N TYR A 578 -1.85 -2.37 -2.76
CA TYR A 578 -1.91 -3.18 -3.97
C TYR A 578 -0.62 -4.00 -4.21
N PHE A 579 0.35 -3.94 -3.29
CA PHE A 579 1.70 -4.49 -3.46
C PHE A 579 1.80 -6.00 -3.25
N GLY A 580 0.90 -6.56 -2.44
CA GLY A 580 0.96 -7.96 -2.04
C GLY A 580 0.86 -8.91 -3.22
N GLN A 581 1.60 -10.01 -3.15
CA GLN A 581 1.38 -11.15 -4.05
C GLN A 581 0.10 -11.91 -3.68
N ILE A 582 -0.43 -11.63 -2.50
CA ILE A 582 -1.63 -12.20 -1.89
C ILE A 582 -2.46 -11.03 -1.36
N ASP A 583 -3.78 -11.05 -1.56
CA ASP A 583 -4.66 -9.99 -1.04
C ASP A 583 -4.87 -10.07 0.49
N THR A 584 -5.54 -9.07 1.09
CA THR A 584 -5.80 -9.04 2.55
C THR A 584 -6.65 -10.21 3.05
N ALA A 585 -7.46 -10.82 2.18
CA ALA A 585 -8.25 -12.01 2.47
C ALA A 585 -7.41 -13.32 2.38
N GLY A 586 -6.16 -13.25 1.92
CA GLY A 586 -5.30 -14.40 1.75
C GLY A 586 -5.57 -15.20 0.48
N PHE A 587 -6.13 -14.57 -0.55
CA PHE A 587 -6.24 -15.16 -1.88
C PHE A 587 -5.03 -14.73 -2.75
N PRO A 588 -4.30 -15.68 -3.35
CA PRO A 588 -3.18 -15.36 -4.24
C PRO A 588 -3.60 -14.52 -5.44
N LYS A 589 -2.72 -13.59 -5.85
CA LYS A 589 -2.77 -12.89 -7.14
C LYS A 589 -1.90 -13.64 -8.15
N ASP A 590 -1.92 -13.25 -9.42
CA ASP A 590 -1.24 -14.00 -10.49
C ASP A 590 0.29 -14.04 -10.31
N SER A 591 0.89 -12.97 -9.76
CA SER A 591 2.33 -12.92 -9.50
C SER A 591 2.81 -13.92 -8.45
N TYR A 592 1.96 -14.36 -7.52
CA TYR A 592 2.26 -15.41 -6.54
C TYR A 592 2.80 -16.65 -7.23
N TYR A 593 2.19 -17.02 -8.36
CA TYR A 593 2.54 -18.23 -9.11
C TYR A 593 3.82 -18.07 -9.93
N ILE A 594 4.21 -16.84 -10.29
CA ILE A 594 5.51 -16.55 -10.90
C ILE A 594 6.62 -16.77 -9.86
N TYR A 595 6.46 -16.20 -8.65
CA TYR A 595 7.39 -16.48 -7.54
C TYR A 595 7.39 -17.97 -7.17
N GLN A 596 6.23 -18.62 -7.11
CA GLN A 596 6.14 -20.05 -6.80
C GLN A 596 6.91 -20.91 -7.81
N ALA A 597 6.81 -20.62 -9.11
CA ALA A 597 7.55 -21.32 -10.15
C ALA A 597 9.07 -21.20 -9.97
N GLU A 598 9.57 -20.02 -9.59
CA GLU A 598 11.01 -19.73 -9.50
C GLU A 598 11.61 -20.04 -8.12
N TRP A 599 10.81 -20.02 -7.05
CA TRP A 599 11.28 -20.17 -5.68
C TRP A 599 11.07 -21.55 -5.11
N GLN A 600 10.10 -22.31 -5.59
CA GLN A 600 9.88 -23.67 -5.14
C GLN A 600 10.97 -24.60 -5.66
N GLU A 601 11.41 -25.56 -4.83
CA GLU A 601 12.28 -26.63 -5.32
C GLU A 601 11.55 -27.44 -6.41
N ALA A 602 12.29 -27.96 -7.40
CA ALA A 602 11.80 -28.70 -8.58
C ALA A 602 11.04 -30.02 -8.30
N LYS A 603 10.49 -30.21 -7.10
CA LYS A 603 9.74 -31.39 -6.67
C LYS A 603 8.22 -31.28 -6.85
N LYS A 604 7.68 -30.07 -7.08
CA LYS A 604 6.24 -29.83 -7.30
C LYS A 604 6.04 -29.13 -8.64
N ASP A 605 5.20 -29.68 -9.50
CA ASP A 605 4.85 -29.03 -10.76
C ASP A 605 4.01 -27.78 -10.48
N VAL A 606 4.44 -26.64 -11.04
CA VAL A 606 3.72 -25.36 -10.97
C VAL A 606 3.25 -25.03 -12.37
N LEU A 607 1.95 -24.78 -12.53
CA LEU A 607 1.36 -24.27 -13.77
C LEU A 607 0.12 -23.44 -13.43
N HIS A 608 0.18 -22.14 -13.73
CA HIS A 608 -0.91 -21.20 -13.51
C HIS A 608 -1.18 -20.43 -14.81
N LEU A 609 -2.43 -20.40 -15.25
CA LEU A 609 -2.89 -19.72 -16.47
C LEU A 609 -3.72 -18.50 -16.09
N PHE A 610 -3.41 -17.34 -16.68
CA PHE A 610 -4.16 -16.11 -16.46
C PHE A 610 -4.23 -15.28 -17.75
N PRO A 611 -5.32 -14.54 -18.01
CA PRO A 611 -6.49 -14.30 -17.13
C PRO A 611 -7.56 -15.41 -17.15
N TYR A 612 -8.69 -15.19 -16.48
CA TYR A 612 -9.96 -15.93 -16.70
C TYR A 612 -10.44 -15.78 -18.16
N TRP A 613 -11.41 -16.58 -18.62
CA TRP A 613 -11.80 -16.64 -20.05
C TRP A 613 -13.23 -16.14 -20.38
N ASP A 614 -13.56 -14.91 -20.03
CA ASP A 614 -14.88 -14.28 -20.27
C ASP A 614 -14.76 -12.80 -20.70
N PHE A 615 -14.57 -12.55 -22.01
CA PHE A 615 -14.36 -11.21 -22.60
C PHE A 615 -15.36 -10.90 -23.74
N ASN A 616 -15.12 -9.80 -24.48
CA ASN A 616 -15.88 -9.46 -25.68
C ASN A 616 -15.42 -10.32 -26.87
N GLU A 617 -16.35 -10.89 -27.62
CA GLU A 617 -16.02 -11.71 -28.80
C GLU A 617 -15.12 -10.95 -29.78
N GLY A 618 -14.02 -11.58 -30.17
CA GLY A 618 -13.03 -10.99 -31.06
C GLY A 618 -12.10 -9.97 -30.44
N GLN A 619 -12.20 -9.64 -29.14
CA GLN A 619 -11.24 -8.77 -28.45
C GLN A 619 -9.85 -9.38 -28.44
N THR A 620 -8.81 -8.55 -28.58
CA THR A 620 -7.42 -9.00 -28.35
C THR A 620 -7.14 -9.11 -26.84
N VAL A 621 -6.70 -10.28 -26.39
CA VAL A 621 -6.44 -10.62 -24.98
C VAL A 621 -5.01 -11.14 -24.85
N ASP A 622 -4.27 -10.57 -23.90
CA ASP A 622 -2.94 -11.07 -23.53
C ASP A 622 -3.10 -12.19 -22.50
N VAL A 623 -2.59 -13.37 -22.84
CA VAL A 623 -2.64 -14.59 -22.04
C VAL A 623 -1.23 -14.92 -21.59
N ARG A 624 -1.09 -15.20 -20.29
CA ARG A 624 0.18 -15.49 -19.64
C ARG A 624 0.08 -16.79 -18.85
N ALA A 625 1.19 -17.50 -18.72
CA ALA A 625 1.27 -18.69 -17.89
C ALA A 625 2.57 -18.74 -17.09
N ALA A 626 2.47 -18.90 -15.78
CA ALA A 626 3.60 -19.13 -14.88
C ALA A 626 3.81 -20.63 -14.71
N SER A 627 5.04 -21.11 -14.86
CA SER A 627 5.37 -22.52 -14.68
C SER A 627 6.84 -22.70 -14.38
N ASN A 628 7.19 -23.76 -13.67
CA ASN A 628 8.58 -24.20 -13.49
C ASN A 628 9.03 -25.22 -14.57
N ALA A 629 8.18 -25.49 -15.56
CA ALA A 629 8.52 -26.28 -16.73
C ALA A 629 9.05 -25.39 -17.87
N GLY A 630 10.08 -25.87 -18.58
CA GLY A 630 10.76 -25.09 -19.63
C GLY A 630 9.98 -24.91 -20.93
N TRP A 631 8.87 -25.61 -21.16
CA TRP A 631 8.13 -25.55 -22.42
C TRP A 631 6.61 -25.49 -22.19
N LEU A 632 5.97 -24.47 -22.72
CA LEU A 632 4.53 -24.25 -22.61
C LEU A 632 3.87 -24.16 -23.99
N GLU A 633 2.70 -24.77 -24.16
CA GLU A 633 1.89 -24.66 -25.37
C GLU A 633 0.46 -24.28 -25.03
N LEU A 634 -0.04 -23.21 -25.67
CA LEU A 634 -1.39 -22.69 -25.47
C LEU A 634 -2.33 -23.21 -26.57
N PHE A 635 -3.56 -23.57 -26.19
CA PHE A 635 -4.63 -24.01 -27.07
C PHE A 635 -5.88 -23.19 -26.82
N ILE A 636 -6.55 -22.77 -27.90
CA ILE A 636 -7.90 -22.18 -27.86
C ILE A 636 -8.82 -23.12 -28.63
N ASN A 637 -9.84 -23.65 -27.97
CA ASN A 637 -10.79 -24.59 -28.58
C ASN A 637 -10.09 -25.75 -29.32
N GLY A 638 -9.00 -26.26 -28.73
CA GLY A 638 -8.17 -27.34 -29.27
C GLY A 638 -7.16 -26.93 -30.36
N LYS A 639 -7.12 -25.67 -30.78
CA LYS A 639 -6.16 -25.15 -31.77
C LYS A 639 -4.95 -24.52 -31.09
N SER A 640 -3.75 -25.02 -31.40
CA SER A 640 -2.49 -24.48 -30.86
C SER A 640 -2.27 -23.03 -31.28
N GLN A 641 -1.85 -22.20 -30.33
CA GLN A 641 -1.42 -20.80 -30.49
C GLN A 641 0.11 -20.68 -30.47
N GLY A 642 0.81 -21.82 -30.53
CA GLY A 642 2.26 -21.90 -30.55
C GLY A 642 2.88 -22.14 -29.17
N ILE A 643 4.15 -22.58 -29.23
CA ILE A 643 4.95 -22.96 -28.07
C ILE A 643 5.76 -21.75 -27.58
N ARG A 644 5.96 -21.67 -26.26
CA ARG A 644 6.89 -20.76 -25.58
C ARG A 644 7.90 -21.60 -24.79
N LYS A 645 9.15 -21.15 -24.78
CA LYS A 645 10.23 -21.76 -24.00
C LYS A 645 10.61 -20.79 -22.88
N ILE A 646 10.69 -21.30 -21.66
CA ILE A 646 11.18 -20.56 -20.50
C ILE A 646 12.59 -21.08 -20.16
N ASP A 647 13.52 -20.15 -19.93
CA ASP A 647 14.86 -20.44 -19.44
C ASP A 647 14.96 -19.97 -17.99
N HIS A 648 14.69 -20.86 -17.04
CA HIS A 648 14.72 -20.55 -15.61
C HIS A 648 16.15 -20.24 -15.10
N VAL A 649 17.19 -20.64 -15.84
CA VAL A 649 18.58 -20.52 -15.39
C VAL A 649 19.19 -19.18 -15.83
N HIS A 650 18.91 -18.75 -17.07
CA HIS A 650 19.53 -17.55 -17.66
C HIS A 650 18.54 -16.57 -18.29
N GLY A 651 17.27 -16.95 -18.39
CA GLY A 651 16.23 -16.12 -19.00
C GLY A 651 15.77 -14.99 -18.07
N THR A 652 15.29 -13.92 -18.69
CA THR A 652 14.62 -12.78 -18.04
C THR A 652 13.12 -12.74 -18.29
N ILE A 653 12.62 -13.61 -19.18
CA ILE A 653 11.20 -13.88 -19.40
C ILE A 653 10.92 -15.22 -18.72
N LEU A 654 10.15 -15.19 -17.63
CA LEU A 654 9.91 -16.33 -16.74
C LEU A 654 8.46 -16.86 -16.85
N THR A 655 7.78 -16.50 -17.94
CA THR A 655 6.38 -16.82 -18.22
C THR A 655 6.19 -17.15 -19.70
N GLY A 656 5.15 -17.92 -20.01
CA GLY A 656 4.69 -18.09 -21.39
C GLY A 656 3.70 -16.98 -21.73
N ASP A 657 4.02 -16.14 -22.71
CA ASP A 657 3.18 -15.00 -23.10
C ASP A 657 2.65 -15.14 -24.54
N TRP A 658 1.35 -14.92 -24.71
CA TRP A 658 0.64 -14.90 -25.99
C TRP A 658 -0.31 -13.70 -26.07
N SER A 659 -0.50 -13.16 -27.27
CA SER A 659 -1.57 -12.21 -27.57
C SER A 659 -2.49 -12.88 -28.57
N VAL A 660 -3.75 -13.09 -28.17
CA VAL A 660 -4.71 -13.95 -28.89
C VAL A 660 -6.06 -13.26 -29.03
N THR A 661 -6.82 -13.65 -30.04
CA THR A 661 -8.21 -13.20 -30.18
C THR A 661 -9.13 -14.06 -29.32
N TYR A 662 -9.95 -13.42 -28.48
CA TYR A 662 -10.91 -14.12 -27.65
C TYR A 662 -12.02 -14.77 -28.49
N GLU A 663 -12.17 -16.08 -28.31
CA GLU A 663 -13.28 -16.89 -28.77
C GLU A 663 -13.90 -17.59 -27.56
N PRO A 664 -15.23 -17.50 -27.35
CA PRO A 664 -15.90 -18.24 -26.28
C PRO A 664 -15.59 -19.74 -26.36
N GLY A 665 -15.39 -20.38 -25.20
CA GLY A 665 -15.09 -21.81 -25.12
C GLY A 665 -14.04 -22.13 -24.08
N GLU A 666 -13.01 -22.90 -24.45
CA GLU A 666 -11.93 -23.32 -23.55
C GLU A 666 -10.59 -22.78 -24.01
N ILE A 667 -9.83 -22.26 -23.05
CA ILE A 667 -8.40 -21.99 -23.18
C ILE A 667 -7.62 -22.97 -22.31
N ARG A 668 -6.57 -23.58 -22.85
CA ARG A 668 -5.78 -24.61 -22.15
C ARG A 668 -4.29 -24.39 -22.40
N VAL A 669 -3.49 -24.46 -21.35
CA VAL A 669 -2.04 -24.50 -21.43
C VAL A 669 -1.51 -25.86 -21.00
N LYS A 670 -0.52 -26.36 -21.73
CA LYS A 670 0.18 -27.62 -21.42
C LYS A 670 1.65 -27.33 -21.17
N ALA A 671 2.17 -27.87 -20.08
CA ALA A 671 3.57 -27.75 -19.68
C ALA A 671 4.32 -29.05 -19.96
N TYR A 672 5.51 -28.94 -20.55
CA TYR A 672 6.36 -30.06 -20.90
C TYR A 672 7.76 -29.92 -20.31
N ASP A 673 8.34 -31.05 -19.90
CA ASP A 673 9.74 -31.13 -19.48
C ASP A 673 10.70 -31.02 -20.69
N ASP A 674 12.01 -31.00 -20.43
CA ASP A 674 13.04 -30.95 -21.48
C ASP A 674 13.03 -32.17 -22.43
N LYS A 675 12.39 -33.28 -22.02
CA LYS A 675 12.18 -34.47 -22.84
C LYS A 675 10.87 -34.40 -23.65
N LYS A 676 10.15 -33.27 -23.58
CA LYS A 676 8.85 -33.02 -24.19
C LYS A 676 7.74 -33.94 -23.66
N THR A 677 7.87 -34.40 -22.42
CA THR A 677 6.82 -35.14 -21.70
C THR A 677 5.87 -34.14 -21.05
N LEU A 678 4.56 -34.33 -21.18
CA LEU A 678 3.56 -33.53 -20.49
C LEU A 678 3.70 -33.74 -18.97
N VAL A 679 3.93 -32.67 -18.21
CA VAL A 679 4.05 -32.70 -16.75
C VAL A 679 2.86 -32.06 -16.05
N ALA A 680 2.25 -31.03 -16.64
CA ALA A 680 1.06 -30.37 -16.09
C ALA A 680 0.17 -29.79 -17.20
N GLU A 681 -1.11 -29.60 -16.89
CA GLU A 681 -2.05 -28.84 -17.71
C GLU A 681 -2.96 -27.97 -16.83
N ALA A 682 -3.33 -26.79 -17.34
CA ALA A 682 -4.29 -25.88 -16.72
C ALA A 682 -5.24 -25.35 -17.81
N PHE A 683 -6.48 -25.05 -17.45
CA PHE A 683 -7.47 -24.54 -18.40
C PHE A 683 -8.47 -23.62 -17.71
N HIS A 684 -9.03 -22.71 -18.51
CA HIS A 684 -10.18 -21.89 -18.16
C HIS A 684 -11.27 -22.06 -19.19
N LYS A 685 -12.52 -21.81 -18.80
CA LYS A 685 -13.68 -21.86 -19.69
C LYS A 685 -14.47 -20.57 -19.59
N SER A 686 -15.10 -20.19 -20.68
CA SER A 686 -16.13 -19.16 -20.65
C SER A 686 -17.30 -19.62 -19.80
N PHE A 687 -17.80 -18.72 -18.95
CA PHE A 687 -18.83 -18.98 -17.95
C PHE A 687 -19.99 -17.99 -18.07
N GLN A 688 -21.13 -18.38 -17.50
CA GLN A 688 -22.34 -17.56 -17.43
C GLN A 688 -22.45 -16.84 -16.08
N ASP A 689 -23.59 -16.18 -15.86
CA ASP A 689 -23.89 -15.58 -14.56
C ASP A 689 -23.99 -16.63 -13.46
N ALA A 690 -23.67 -16.19 -12.23
CA ALA A 690 -23.74 -17.03 -11.04
C ALA A 690 -25.12 -17.67 -10.87
N ALA A 691 -25.13 -18.96 -10.55
CA ALA A 691 -26.34 -19.76 -10.31
C ALA A 691 -26.33 -20.48 -8.95
N GLU A 692 -25.15 -20.77 -8.40
CA GLU A 692 -25.00 -21.45 -7.11
C GLU A 692 -23.81 -20.90 -6.31
N ILE A 693 -24.00 -20.79 -4.99
CA ILE A 693 -22.97 -20.41 -4.02
C ILE A 693 -22.15 -21.64 -3.65
N ARG A 694 -20.82 -21.52 -3.65
CA ARG A 694 -19.90 -22.55 -3.14
C ARG A 694 -19.20 -22.05 -1.87
N CYS A 695 -19.14 -22.90 -0.85
CA CYS A 695 -18.41 -22.63 0.38
C CYS A 695 -17.36 -23.72 0.62
N SER A 696 -16.13 -23.33 0.92
CA SER A 696 -15.03 -24.23 1.24
C SER A 696 -14.33 -23.74 2.51
N ALA A 697 -14.36 -24.54 3.57
CA ALA A 697 -13.61 -24.26 4.79
C ALA A 697 -12.18 -24.81 4.69
N ASP A 698 -11.22 -24.11 5.30
CA ASP A 698 -9.85 -24.60 5.48
C ASP A 698 -9.81 -25.87 6.34
N ARG A 699 -10.71 -25.96 7.33
CA ARG A 699 -10.83 -27.06 8.28
C ARG A 699 -12.29 -27.28 8.64
N GLU A 700 -12.66 -28.54 8.94
CA GLU A 700 -14.02 -28.88 9.38
C GLU A 700 -14.27 -28.56 10.87
N SER A 701 -13.22 -28.29 11.63
CA SER A 701 -13.33 -28.08 13.08
C SER A 701 -12.15 -27.33 13.70
N ALA A 702 -12.42 -26.62 14.80
CA ALA A 702 -11.47 -25.84 15.58
C ALA A 702 -11.67 -26.09 17.10
N LEU A 703 -10.74 -25.66 17.95
CA LEU A 703 -10.90 -25.78 19.41
C LEU A 703 -11.88 -24.74 19.95
N ALA A 704 -12.81 -25.15 20.84
CA ALA A 704 -13.70 -24.24 21.56
C ALA A 704 -12.96 -23.51 22.69
N ASP A 705 -12.00 -22.65 22.33
CA ASP A 705 -11.20 -21.86 23.27
C ASP A 705 -11.50 -20.35 23.21
N GLY A 706 -12.48 -19.96 22.38
CA GLY A 706 -12.85 -18.56 22.17
C GLY A 706 -11.90 -17.78 21.26
N ARG A 707 -10.88 -18.42 20.65
CA ARG A 707 -9.82 -17.73 19.89
C ARG A 707 -9.48 -18.41 18.57
N ASP A 708 -9.62 -19.73 18.48
CA ASP A 708 -9.34 -20.47 17.24
C ASP A 708 -10.32 -20.04 16.14
N LEU A 709 -9.82 -20.04 14.90
CA LEU A 709 -10.48 -19.47 13.73
C LEU A 709 -10.65 -20.53 12.64
N LEU A 710 -11.80 -20.54 11.97
CA LEU A 710 -12.03 -21.27 10.73
C LEU A 710 -12.17 -20.27 9.59
N PHE A 711 -11.59 -20.57 8.44
CA PHE A 711 -11.57 -19.69 7.26
C PHE A 711 -12.43 -20.32 6.17
N VAL A 712 -13.52 -19.66 5.80
CA VAL A 712 -14.47 -20.14 4.79
C VAL A 712 -14.36 -19.28 3.54
N GLU A 713 -13.86 -19.86 2.46
CA GLU A 713 -13.92 -19.27 1.12
C GLU A 713 -15.33 -19.41 0.56
N ILE A 714 -15.89 -18.31 0.06
CA ILE A 714 -17.17 -18.23 -0.62
C ILE A 714 -16.89 -17.84 -2.08
N SER A 715 -17.41 -18.63 -3.02
CA SER A 715 -17.28 -18.41 -4.47
C SER A 715 -18.59 -18.73 -5.19
N MET A 716 -18.62 -18.52 -6.51
CA MET A 716 -19.81 -18.71 -7.34
C MET A 716 -19.52 -19.67 -8.50
N VAL A 717 -20.51 -20.50 -8.84
CA VAL A 717 -20.51 -21.27 -10.08
C VAL A 717 -21.74 -20.93 -10.92
N ASP A 718 -21.60 -21.05 -12.24
CA ASP A 718 -22.70 -20.89 -13.18
C ASP A 718 -23.58 -22.14 -13.23
N LYS A 719 -24.65 -22.10 -14.04
CA LYS A 719 -25.62 -23.20 -14.16
C LYS A 719 -25.02 -24.49 -14.76
N ASP A 720 -23.88 -24.38 -15.44
CA ASP A 720 -23.17 -25.50 -16.06
C ASP A 720 -22.03 -26.01 -15.14
N GLY A 721 -21.88 -25.42 -13.95
CA GLY A 721 -20.90 -25.79 -12.93
C GLY A 721 -19.51 -25.18 -13.14
N HIS A 722 -19.34 -24.22 -14.06
CA HIS A 722 -18.08 -23.51 -14.24
C HIS A 722 -17.93 -22.41 -13.18
N ALA A 723 -16.70 -22.17 -12.72
CA ALA A 723 -16.41 -21.08 -11.79
C ALA A 723 -16.68 -19.72 -12.46
N VAL A 724 -17.36 -18.82 -11.75
CA VAL A 724 -17.59 -17.45 -12.20
C VAL A 724 -16.49 -16.57 -11.60
N GLU A 725 -15.33 -16.57 -12.25
CA GLU A 725 -14.09 -16.00 -11.70
C GLU A 725 -14.10 -14.47 -11.57
N ASN A 726 -15.07 -13.79 -12.18
CA ASN A 726 -15.32 -12.35 -12.01
C ASN A 726 -16.61 -12.06 -11.22
N ALA A 727 -17.16 -13.03 -10.48
CA ALA A 727 -18.36 -12.79 -9.67
C ALA A 727 -18.12 -11.69 -8.63
N ASN A 728 -19.10 -10.79 -8.52
CA ASN A 728 -19.10 -9.66 -7.60
C ASN A 728 -20.40 -9.55 -6.79
N ASN A 729 -21.17 -10.65 -6.72
CA ASN A 729 -22.44 -10.74 -6.02
C ASN A 729 -22.32 -10.26 -4.57
N ARG A 730 -23.34 -9.54 -4.08
CA ARG A 730 -23.52 -9.25 -2.65
C ARG A 730 -23.94 -10.53 -1.92
N VAL A 731 -23.26 -10.85 -0.83
CA VAL A 731 -23.51 -12.04 -0.02
C VAL A 731 -23.66 -11.67 1.43
N ARG A 732 -24.66 -12.29 2.08
CA ARG A 732 -24.86 -12.25 3.52
C ARG A 732 -24.44 -13.56 4.16
N VAL A 733 -23.71 -13.48 5.27
CA VAL A 733 -23.20 -14.62 6.03
C VAL A 733 -23.74 -14.56 7.46
N ASP A 734 -24.58 -15.52 7.83
CA ASP A 734 -25.08 -15.67 9.20
C ASP A 734 -24.45 -16.92 9.85
N VAL A 735 -23.98 -16.77 11.10
CA VAL A 735 -23.28 -17.83 11.84
C VAL A 735 -24.01 -18.12 13.15
N SER A 736 -24.30 -19.39 13.44
CA SER A 736 -24.99 -19.80 14.66
C SER A 736 -24.35 -21.03 15.31
N GLY A 737 -24.69 -21.26 16.59
CA GLY A 737 -24.15 -22.35 17.40
C GLY A 737 -22.88 -21.97 18.14
N SER A 738 -21.90 -22.89 18.16
CA SER A 738 -20.63 -22.79 18.91
C SER A 738 -19.56 -21.91 18.26
N GLY A 739 -19.97 -21.00 17.37
CA GLY A 739 -19.08 -20.07 16.67
C GLY A 739 -19.78 -18.74 16.39
N ARG A 740 -19.01 -17.73 16.00
CA ARG A 740 -19.48 -16.41 15.59
C ARG A 740 -18.65 -15.87 14.43
N LEU A 741 -19.22 -14.97 13.64
CA LEU A 741 -18.50 -14.28 12.57
C LEU A 741 -17.51 -13.28 13.18
N ALA A 742 -16.23 -13.39 12.84
CA ALA A 742 -15.17 -12.48 13.28
C ALA A 742 -14.88 -11.37 12.27
N GLY A 743 -15.17 -11.62 10.99
CA GLY A 743 -15.11 -10.63 9.92
C GLY A 743 -15.29 -11.22 8.53
N LEU A 744 -15.50 -10.32 7.56
CA LEU A 744 -15.58 -10.60 6.13
C LEU A 744 -14.50 -9.82 5.38
N ASP A 745 -13.83 -10.45 4.42
CA ASP A 745 -12.85 -9.79 3.55
C ASP A 745 -12.88 -10.33 2.12
N ASN A 746 -12.74 -9.45 1.13
CA ASN A 746 -12.64 -9.81 -0.28
C ASN A 746 -11.35 -9.32 -0.93
N GLY A 747 -10.48 -8.59 -0.20
CA GLY A 747 -9.23 -8.07 -0.76
C GLY A 747 -9.39 -6.83 -1.66
N ASP A 748 -10.61 -6.32 -1.87
CA ASP A 748 -10.83 -5.12 -2.68
C ASP A 748 -10.52 -3.86 -1.89
N SER A 749 -9.51 -3.11 -2.34
CA SER A 749 -9.12 -1.84 -1.74
C SER A 749 -10.19 -0.74 -1.93
N THR A 750 -11.08 -0.90 -2.91
CA THR A 750 -12.12 0.08 -3.24
C THR A 750 -13.46 -0.18 -2.55
N ASP A 751 -13.58 -1.31 -1.84
CA ASP A 751 -14.78 -1.70 -1.10
C ASP A 751 -14.70 -1.20 0.35
N PHE A 752 -15.59 -0.28 0.73
CA PHE A 752 -15.62 0.29 2.08
C PHE A 752 -16.67 -0.35 2.99
N ASP A 753 -17.30 -1.46 2.58
CA ASP A 753 -18.11 -2.27 3.51
C ASP A 753 -17.25 -2.66 4.73
N SER A 754 -17.88 -2.64 5.91
CA SER A 754 -17.17 -2.91 7.17
C SER A 754 -16.62 -4.34 7.18
N TYR A 755 -15.35 -4.48 7.56
CA TYR A 755 -14.73 -5.78 7.86
C TYR A 755 -15.47 -6.55 8.95
N LYS A 756 -16.18 -5.86 9.86
CA LYS A 756 -16.93 -6.45 10.98
C LYS A 756 -18.43 -6.56 10.71
N GLY A 757 -18.86 -6.36 9.46
CA GLY A 757 -20.22 -6.61 9.00
C GLY A 757 -20.48 -8.09 8.68
N ASN A 758 -21.71 -8.40 8.28
CA ASN A 758 -22.13 -9.73 7.85
C ASN A 758 -22.65 -9.77 6.41
N ASP A 759 -22.43 -8.70 5.65
CA ASP A 759 -22.97 -8.51 4.32
C ASP A 759 -21.95 -7.75 3.45
N ARG A 760 -21.41 -8.39 2.41
CA ARG A 760 -20.31 -7.87 1.59
C ARG A 760 -20.32 -8.45 0.17
N ARG A 761 -19.81 -7.72 -0.81
CA ARG A 761 -19.64 -8.23 -2.19
C ARG A 761 -18.46 -9.19 -2.31
N LEU A 762 -18.55 -10.14 -3.23
CA LEU A 762 -17.38 -10.85 -3.74
C LEU A 762 -16.51 -9.88 -4.56
N PHE A 763 -15.21 -10.15 -4.64
CA PHE A 763 -14.28 -9.48 -5.54
C PHE A 763 -13.44 -10.53 -6.25
N GLY A 764 -13.24 -10.39 -7.56
CA GLY A 764 -12.56 -11.42 -8.37
C GLY A 764 -13.08 -12.84 -8.11
N GLY A 765 -14.41 -12.99 -7.97
CA GLY A 765 -15.05 -14.29 -7.75
C GLY A 765 -14.98 -14.86 -6.34
N LYS A 766 -14.42 -14.16 -5.35
CA LYS A 766 -14.19 -14.71 -4.00
C LYS A 766 -14.52 -13.73 -2.86
N LEU A 767 -14.91 -14.29 -1.72
CA LEU A 767 -15.08 -13.64 -0.42
C LEU A 767 -14.59 -14.60 0.68
N LEU A 768 -13.91 -14.09 1.69
CA LEU A 768 -13.52 -14.82 2.90
C LEU A 768 -14.47 -14.48 4.04
N ALA A 769 -14.98 -15.51 4.72
CA ALA A 769 -15.60 -15.39 6.04
C ALA A 769 -14.71 -16.03 7.10
N VAL A 770 -14.38 -15.27 8.15
CA VAL A 770 -13.57 -15.74 9.29
C VAL A 770 -14.51 -16.05 10.45
N ILE A 771 -14.51 -17.30 10.89
CA ILE A 771 -15.39 -17.81 11.95
C ILE A 771 -14.56 -18.04 13.21
N GLN A 772 -14.86 -17.33 14.29
CA GLN A 772 -14.22 -17.54 15.59
C GLN A 772 -15.07 -18.49 16.43
N THR A 773 -14.41 -19.48 17.03
CA THR A 773 -15.06 -20.41 17.95
C THR A 773 -15.50 -19.70 19.24
N LYS A 774 -16.55 -20.20 19.88
CA LYS A 774 -16.89 -19.87 21.27
C LYS A 774 -16.15 -20.80 22.23
N THR A 775 -16.34 -20.62 23.54
CA THR A 775 -15.75 -21.49 24.58
C THR A 775 -16.55 -22.78 24.83
N VAL A 776 -17.72 -22.91 24.20
CA VAL A 776 -18.60 -24.07 24.35
C VAL A 776 -18.47 -24.99 23.13
N PRO A 777 -18.06 -26.26 23.28
CA PRO A 777 -17.97 -27.19 22.17
C PRO A 777 -19.34 -27.50 21.57
N GLY A 778 -19.40 -27.79 20.27
CA GLY A 778 -20.65 -28.07 19.58
C GLY A 778 -20.63 -27.75 18.09
N LYS A 779 -21.82 -27.79 17.49
CA LYS A 779 -22.05 -27.53 16.07
C LYS A 779 -21.95 -26.03 15.77
N ILE A 780 -21.30 -25.68 14.67
CA ILE A 780 -21.31 -24.35 14.07
C ILE A 780 -22.04 -24.45 12.73
N THR A 781 -23.04 -23.60 12.50
CA THR A 781 -23.79 -23.54 11.25
C THR A 781 -23.52 -22.20 10.58
N VAL A 782 -22.96 -22.23 9.37
CA VAL A 782 -22.71 -21.05 8.54
C VAL A 782 -23.71 -21.07 7.39
N THR A 783 -24.56 -20.04 7.31
CA THR A 783 -25.55 -19.87 6.24
C THR A 783 -25.14 -18.69 5.38
N VAL A 784 -25.05 -18.94 4.07
CA VAL A 784 -24.60 -17.97 3.07
C VAL A 784 -25.74 -17.75 2.07
N SER A 785 -26.16 -16.51 1.90
CA SER A 785 -27.29 -16.14 1.03
C SER A 785 -26.91 -15.01 0.07
N SER A 786 -27.49 -15.03 -1.12
CA SER A 786 -27.35 -13.99 -2.14
C SER A 786 -28.68 -13.83 -2.89
N TYR A 787 -29.04 -12.60 -3.26
CA TYR A 787 -30.33 -12.33 -3.88
C TYR A 787 -30.50 -13.09 -5.21
N GLY A 788 -31.60 -13.83 -5.34
CA GLY A 788 -31.92 -14.61 -6.54
C GLY A 788 -31.22 -15.96 -6.66
N LEU A 789 -30.36 -16.33 -5.70
CA LEU A 789 -29.66 -17.62 -5.66
C LEU A 789 -30.18 -18.50 -4.50
N PRO A 790 -30.08 -19.83 -4.59
CA PRO A 790 -30.33 -20.72 -3.46
C PRO A 790 -29.32 -20.47 -2.33
N ASP A 791 -29.79 -20.45 -1.08
CA ASP A 791 -28.94 -20.36 0.10
C ASP A 791 -28.04 -21.61 0.22
N GLN A 792 -26.82 -21.41 0.70
CA GLN A 792 -25.86 -22.47 1.00
C GLN A 792 -25.64 -22.57 2.51
N GLU A 793 -25.73 -23.79 3.06
CA GLU A 793 -25.40 -24.08 4.45
C GLU A 793 -24.11 -24.91 4.53
N LEU A 794 -23.23 -24.57 5.46
CA LEU A 794 -22.00 -25.29 5.78
C LEU A 794 -21.96 -25.60 7.28
N ILE A 795 -21.65 -26.85 7.63
CA ILE A 795 -21.55 -27.32 9.01
C ILE A 795 -20.10 -27.51 9.41
N LEU A 796 -19.71 -26.87 10.51
CA LEU A 796 -18.39 -26.96 11.13
C LEU A 796 -18.53 -27.33 12.61
N TRP A 797 -17.42 -27.60 13.29
CA TRP A 797 -17.45 -28.07 14.68
C TRP A 797 -16.45 -27.36 15.60
N ALA A 798 -16.90 -26.94 16.78
CA ALA A 798 -16.02 -26.55 17.88
C ALA A 798 -15.79 -27.77 18.79
N ARG A 799 -14.53 -28.22 18.90
CA ARG A 799 -14.12 -29.39 19.70
C ARG A 799 -13.78 -28.96 21.11
N GLU A 800 -13.94 -29.87 22.07
CA GLU A 800 -13.60 -29.62 23.47
C GLU A 800 -12.14 -29.18 23.63
N CYS A 801 -11.93 -28.06 24.32
CA CYS A 801 -10.62 -27.59 24.73
C CYS A 801 -10.36 -27.99 26.18
N ARG A 802 -9.17 -28.54 26.47
CA ARG A 802 -8.76 -28.91 27.84
C ARG A 802 -8.59 -27.70 28.75
N GLU A 803 -8.17 -26.57 28.19
CA GLU A 803 -8.02 -25.31 28.90
C GLU A 803 -9.32 -24.51 28.80
N LYS A 804 -9.91 -24.15 29.94
CA LYS A 804 -11.12 -23.33 30.00
C LYS A 804 -10.73 -21.87 30.19
N PHE A 805 -11.02 -21.05 29.19
CA PHE A 805 -10.86 -19.59 29.26
C PHE A 805 -12.23 -18.94 29.50
N GLU A 806 -12.31 -17.95 30.40
CA GLU A 806 -13.47 -17.08 30.53
C GLU A 806 -13.39 -16.00 29.45
N VAL A 807 -13.80 -16.32 28.22
CA VAL A 807 -13.94 -15.30 27.16
C VAL A 807 -15.32 -14.69 27.29
N ILE A 808 -15.40 -13.35 27.17
CA ILE A 808 -16.69 -12.68 27.12
C ILE A 808 -17.36 -13.13 25.83
N GLU A 809 -18.53 -13.77 25.91
CA GLU A 809 -19.42 -13.93 24.76
C GLU A 809 -20.01 -12.56 24.40
N SER A 810 -19.17 -11.57 24.07
CA SER A 810 -19.68 -10.31 23.57
C SER A 810 -20.00 -10.53 22.11
N ASP A 811 -21.29 -10.63 21.83
CA ASP A 811 -21.85 -10.17 20.56
C ASP A 811 -21.62 -8.65 20.50
N LEU A 812 -20.35 -8.20 20.43
CA LEU A 812 -20.04 -6.83 20.04
C LEU A 812 -20.84 -6.63 18.75
N PRO A 813 -21.71 -5.61 18.68
CA PRO A 813 -22.61 -5.47 17.56
C PRO A 813 -21.75 -5.52 16.30
N THR A 814 -21.97 -6.56 15.48
CA THR A 814 -21.59 -6.52 14.06
C THR A 814 -22.06 -5.15 13.63
N GLY A 815 -21.11 -4.24 13.34
CA GLY A 815 -21.43 -2.82 13.16
C GLY A 815 -22.67 -2.75 12.30
N GLU A 816 -23.70 -2.02 12.73
CA GLU A 816 -24.95 -1.90 11.98
C GLU A 816 -24.58 -1.31 10.61
N GLY A 817 -24.25 -2.20 9.66
CA GLY A 817 -24.06 -1.84 8.29
C GLY A 817 -25.36 -1.19 7.88
N LYS A 818 -25.27 -0.01 7.26
CA LYS A 818 -26.42 0.56 6.56
C LYS A 818 -27.03 -0.57 5.76
N ARG A 819 -28.25 -0.99 6.12
CA ARG A 819 -29.04 -1.94 5.34
C ARG A 819 -29.04 -1.44 3.90
N THR A 820 -28.22 -2.02 3.05
CA THR A 820 -28.42 -1.94 1.60
C THR A 820 -29.60 -2.86 1.30
N ASP A 821 -30.52 -2.37 0.48
CA ASP A 821 -31.74 -3.10 0.14
C ASP A 821 -31.37 -4.51 -0.33
N LYS A 822 -32.17 -5.50 0.08
CA LYS A 822 -32.00 -6.94 -0.21
C LYS A 822 -32.03 -7.29 -1.71
N THR A 823 -31.89 -6.32 -2.61
CA THR A 823 -32.05 -6.41 -4.07
C THR A 823 -30.83 -5.89 -4.84
N ASP A 824 -29.66 -5.72 -4.21
CA ASP A 824 -28.42 -5.30 -4.89
C ASP A 824 -27.88 -6.40 -5.82
N VAL A 825 -28.26 -6.34 -7.11
CA VAL A 825 -27.69 -7.17 -8.17
C VAL A 825 -26.68 -6.32 -8.96
N PRO A 826 -25.36 -6.53 -8.76
CA PRO A 826 -24.33 -5.74 -9.42
C PRO A 826 -24.17 -6.11 -10.90
N VAL A 827 -23.65 -5.17 -11.70
CA VAL A 827 -23.15 -5.45 -13.05
C VAL A 827 -21.86 -6.25 -12.92
N ARG A 828 -21.86 -7.48 -13.44
CA ARG A 828 -20.70 -8.38 -13.49
C ARG A 828 -19.90 -8.18 -14.77
N LYS A 829 -20.60 -8.08 -15.91
CA LYS A 829 -19.98 -7.95 -17.24
C LYS A 829 -20.76 -6.94 -18.10
N ILE A 830 -20.00 -6.17 -18.88
CA ILE A 830 -20.51 -5.38 -20.02
C ILE A 830 -19.98 -6.04 -21.29
N GLU A 831 -20.87 -6.58 -22.10
CA GLU A 831 -20.54 -7.15 -23.40
C GLU A 831 -20.73 -6.11 -24.50
N LEU A 832 -19.70 -5.89 -25.31
CA LEU A 832 -19.73 -4.95 -26.43
C LEU A 832 -19.97 -5.70 -27.73
N LEU A 833 -21.18 -5.55 -28.26
CA LEU A 833 -21.62 -6.11 -29.52
C LEU A 833 -21.38 -5.07 -30.62
N MET A 834 -20.67 -5.46 -31.68
CA MET A 834 -20.39 -4.55 -32.79
C MET A 834 -20.86 -5.16 -34.11
N ASN A 835 -21.45 -4.32 -34.95
CA ASN A 835 -21.73 -4.65 -36.35
C ASN A 835 -20.70 -3.93 -37.24
N GLY A 836 -19.92 -4.66 -38.05
CA GLY A 836 -18.95 -4.09 -38.98
C GLY A 836 -17.49 -4.41 -38.65
N SER A 837 -16.57 -3.50 -39.00
CA SER A 837 -15.12 -3.67 -38.86
C SER A 837 -14.56 -2.77 -37.76
N ARG A 838 -13.59 -3.27 -36.99
CA ARG A 838 -12.78 -2.46 -36.04
C ARG A 838 -11.63 -1.73 -36.74
N LYS A 839 -11.41 -2.03 -38.02
CA LYS A 839 -10.50 -1.29 -38.91
C LYS A 839 -11.31 -0.25 -39.67
N LEU A 840 -11.05 1.02 -39.37
CA LEU A 840 -11.72 2.17 -39.94
C LEU A 840 -10.82 2.85 -40.97
N ASP A 841 -11.42 3.34 -42.04
CA ASP A 841 -10.72 4.06 -43.10
C ASP A 841 -11.67 5.08 -43.77
N LYS A 842 -11.25 5.70 -44.88
CA LYS A 842 -12.10 6.63 -45.63
C LYS A 842 -13.37 6.00 -46.19
N ALA A 843 -13.37 4.70 -46.49
CA ALA A 843 -14.54 3.98 -47.01
C ALA A 843 -15.50 3.57 -45.89
N CYS A 844 -14.96 3.26 -44.70
CA CYS A 844 -15.71 2.91 -43.50
C CYS A 844 -15.20 3.74 -42.30
N PRO A 845 -15.57 5.03 -42.20
CA PRO A 845 -14.99 5.93 -41.20
C PRO A 845 -15.65 5.84 -39.82
N GLN A 846 -16.66 4.98 -39.65
CA GLN A 846 -17.44 4.88 -38.42
C GLN A 846 -17.85 3.43 -38.12
N ALA A 847 -18.03 3.13 -36.84
CA ALA A 847 -18.57 1.86 -36.36
C ALA A 847 -19.65 2.08 -35.29
N GLU A 848 -20.56 1.12 -35.19
CA GLU A 848 -21.66 1.12 -34.21
C GLU A 848 -21.47 -0.01 -33.20
N ILE A 849 -21.59 0.35 -31.92
CA ILE A 849 -21.37 -0.54 -30.78
C ILE A 849 -22.62 -0.50 -29.89
N THR A 850 -23.05 -1.68 -29.43
CA THR A 850 -24.14 -1.84 -28.47
C THR A 850 -23.65 -2.59 -27.25
N ALA A 851 -23.86 -2.02 -26.07
CA ALA A 851 -23.53 -2.65 -24.79
C ALA A 851 -24.70 -3.51 -24.28
N LYS A 852 -24.39 -4.73 -23.85
CA LYS A 852 -25.29 -5.61 -23.10
C LYS A 852 -24.74 -5.84 -21.68
N LEU A 853 -25.62 -5.73 -20.69
CA LEU A 853 -25.27 -5.90 -19.28
C LEU A 853 -25.59 -7.31 -18.80
N TYR A 854 -24.70 -7.86 -17.99
CA TYR A 854 -24.89 -9.14 -17.32
C TYR A 854 -24.67 -9.00 -15.80
N PRO A 855 -25.56 -9.58 -14.98
CA PRO A 855 -26.80 -10.22 -15.39
C PRO A 855 -27.82 -9.21 -15.92
N GLU A 856 -28.80 -9.66 -16.71
CA GLU A 856 -29.77 -8.77 -17.37
C GLU A 856 -30.65 -7.97 -16.39
N ASN A 857 -30.77 -8.45 -15.15
CA ASN A 857 -31.48 -7.82 -14.04
C ASN A 857 -30.59 -6.97 -13.11
N ALA A 858 -29.36 -6.64 -13.53
CA ALA A 858 -28.49 -5.74 -12.78
C ALA A 858 -29.18 -4.39 -12.52
N VAL A 859 -29.01 -3.86 -11.30
CA VAL A 859 -29.71 -2.66 -10.82
C VAL A 859 -29.17 -1.38 -11.46
N ASP A 860 -27.85 -1.25 -11.50
CA ASP A 860 -27.19 -0.11 -12.15
C ASP A 860 -27.10 -0.33 -13.66
N THR A 861 -27.90 0.42 -14.41
CA THR A 861 -27.93 0.34 -15.88
C THR A 861 -27.27 1.53 -16.57
N VAL A 862 -26.70 2.46 -15.79
CA VAL A 862 -26.03 3.65 -16.33
C VAL A 862 -24.65 3.26 -16.86
N LEU A 863 -24.37 3.70 -18.08
CA LEU A 863 -23.13 3.40 -18.80
C LEU A 863 -22.39 4.69 -19.15
N PHE A 864 -21.08 4.63 -19.04
CA PHE A 864 -20.14 5.70 -19.40
C PHE A 864 -19.27 5.21 -20.54
N TRP A 865 -19.07 6.06 -21.56
CA TRP A 865 -18.31 5.69 -22.75
C TRP A 865 -17.16 6.65 -22.97
N SER A 866 -16.02 6.14 -23.40
CA SER A 866 -14.85 6.95 -23.73
C SER A 866 -14.03 6.35 -24.87
N VAL A 867 -13.22 7.21 -25.49
CA VAL A 867 -12.20 6.84 -26.47
C VAL A 867 -10.85 7.11 -25.82
N VAL A 868 -10.01 6.09 -25.74
CA VAL A 868 -8.71 6.16 -25.07
C VAL A 868 -7.62 5.53 -25.93
N ASP A 869 -6.36 5.78 -25.62
CA ASP A 869 -5.24 5.04 -26.19
C ASP A 869 -5.02 3.68 -25.48
N ASP A 870 -3.94 2.97 -25.81
CA ASP A 870 -3.62 1.69 -25.17
C ASP A 870 -3.22 1.82 -23.68
N ALA A 871 -2.89 3.02 -23.19
CA ALA A 871 -2.58 3.26 -21.78
C ALA A 871 -3.81 3.73 -20.97
N GLY A 872 -4.99 3.79 -21.60
CA GLY A 872 -6.22 4.27 -20.96
C GLY A 872 -6.37 5.79 -20.98
N ILE A 873 -5.46 6.53 -21.63
CA ILE A 873 -5.47 7.99 -21.66
C ILE A 873 -6.48 8.48 -22.71
N PRO A 874 -7.33 9.47 -22.43
CA PRO A 874 -8.27 10.03 -23.40
C PRO A 874 -7.61 10.37 -24.74
N SER A 875 -8.19 9.88 -25.84
CA SER A 875 -7.62 10.00 -27.18
C SER A 875 -8.50 10.84 -28.10
N ASN A 876 -7.86 11.68 -28.92
CA ASN A 876 -8.52 12.53 -29.93
C ASN A 876 -8.65 11.84 -31.31
N LEU A 877 -8.17 10.59 -31.45
CA LEU A 877 -8.17 9.85 -32.71
C LEU A 877 -9.57 9.50 -33.22
N ALA A 878 -10.58 9.49 -32.35
CA ALA A 878 -11.96 9.31 -32.74
C ALA A 878 -12.92 10.14 -31.87
N GLN A 879 -14.09 10.42 -32.43
CA GLN A 879 -15.22 11.02 -31.71
C GLN A 879 -16.27 9.96 -31.43
N ILE A 880 -16.83 9.98 -30.22
CA ILE A 880 -17.91 9.09 -29.82
C ILE A 880 -19.21 9.86 -29.61
N SER A 881 -20.31 9.30 -30.10
CA SER A 881 -21.67 9.79 -29.88
C SER A 881 -22.47 8.70 -29.19
N VAL A 882 -23.11 9.01 -28.06
CA VAL A 882 -23.70 8.03 -27.15
C VAL A 882 -25.19 8.25 -26.99
N ASN A 883 -25.97 7.17 -27.03
CA ASN A 883 -27.37 7.12 -26.65
C ASN A 883 -27.63 5.88 -25.78
N GLY A 884 -27.46 6.04 -24.46
CA GLY A 884 -27.62 4.96 -23.48
C GLY A 884 -26.65 3.80 -23.74
N LYS A 885 -27.19 2.65 -24.17
CA LYS A 885 -26.43 1.43 -24.48
C LYS A 885 -25.82 1.42 -25.88
N HIS A 886 -26.12 2.42 -26.73
CA HIS A 886 -25.62 2.49 -28.09
C HIS A 886 -24.58 3.60 -28.23
N ALA A 887 -23.48 3.31 -28.91
CA ALA A 887 -22.43 4.27 -29.23
C ALA A 887 -22.04 4.20 -30.70
N VAL A 888 -21.83 5.36 -31.31
CA VAL A 888 -21.28 5.51 -32.66
C VAL A 888 -19.90 6.14 -32.54
N VAL A 889 -18.87 5.43 -32.99
CA VAL A 889 -17.50 5.94 -33.02
C VAL A 889 -17.14 6.34 -34.46
N LYS A 890 -16.59 7.54 -34.62
CA LYS A 890 -16.18 8.10 -35.91
C LYS A 890 -14.70 8.49 -35.87
N ALA A 891 -13.93 7.95 -36.79
CA ALA A 891 -12.50 8.23 -36.90
C ALA A 891 -12.22 9.70 -37.22
N LYS A 892 -11.18 10.25 -36.57
CA LYS A 892 -10.68 11.62 -36.76
C LYS A 892 -9.22 11.66 -37.21
N GLY A 893 -8.41 10.66 -36.86
CA GLY A 893 -7.03 10.55 -37.30
C GLY A 893 -6.54 9.11 -37.30
N ASP A 894 -5.43 8.88 -37.99
CA ASP A 894 -4.78 7.59 -38.15
C ASP A 894 -4.11 7.14 -36.85
N GLY A 895 -4.18 5.85 -36.54
CA GLY A 895 -3.61 5.26 -35.32
C GLY A 895 -4.52 4.22 -34.67
N CYS A 896 -4.11 3.74 -33.50
CA CYS A 896 -4.86 2.76 -32.71
C CYS A 896 -5.49 3.45 -31.49
N PHE A 897 -6.71 3.07 -31.16
CA PHE A 897 -7.40 3.52 -29.95
C PHE A 897 -8.32 2.42 -29.42
N ARG A 898 -8.86 2.60 -28.22
CA ARG A 898 -9.83 1.71 -27.58
C ARG A 898 -11.12 2.46 -27.32
N VAL A 899 -12.24 1.82 -27.61
CA VAL A 899 -13.54 2.28 -27.11
C VAL A 899 -13.83 1.56 -25.81
N ARG A 900 -14.06 2.31 -24.74
CA ARG A 900 -14.44 1.79 -23.43
C ARG A 900 -15.92 2.03 -23.17
N CYS A 901 -16.56 1.04 -22.56
CA CYS A 901 -17.86 1.18 -21.90
C CYS A 901 -17.71 0.74 -20.46
N MET A 902 -18.17 1.57 -19.54
CA MET A 902 -17.87 1.47 -18.12
C MET A 902 -19.13 1.59 -17.29
N SER A 903 -19.12 0.98 -16.11
CA SER A 903 -20.18 1.12 -15.11
C SER A 903 -19.60 1.49 -13.75
N ARG A 904 -20.37 2.27 -12.99
CA ARG A 904 -20.06 2.58 -11.60
C ARG A 904 -20.53 1.50 -10.63
N ASN A 905 -21.32 0.54 -11.13
CA ASN A 905 -21.81 -0.61 -10.40
C ASN A 905 -22.45 -0.25 -9.04
N GLY A 906 -23.25 0.81 -9.03
CA GLY A 906 -23.92 1.34 -7.83
C GLY A 906 -23.03 2.19 -6.90
N THR A 907 -21.82 2.57 -7.32
CA THR A 907 -20.90 3.41 -6.55
C THR A 907 -20.71 4.80 -7.18
N GLU A 908 -19.88 5.66 -6.58
CA GLU A 908 -19.58 7.00 -7.13
C GLU A 908 -18.54 6.98 -8.26
N LYS A 909 -17.69 5.95 -8.31
CA LYS A 909 -16.56 5.81 -9.23
C LYS A 909 -16.74 4.63 -10.17
N ILE A 910 -15.97 4.58 -11.26
CA ILE A 910 -16.00 3.42 -12.16
C ILE A 910 -15.52 2.19 -11.39
N ARG A 911 -16.16 1.04 -11.64
CA ARG A 911 -15.84 -0.25 -11.01
C ARG A 911 -15.71 -1.39 -12.01
N LEU A 912 -16.12 -1.16 -13.26
CA LEU A 912 -16.07 -2.14 -14.32
C LEU A 912 -15.76 -1.44 -15.64
N ILE A 913 -14.76 -1.94 -16.35
CA ILE A 913 -14.34 -1.47 -17.67
C ILE A 913 -14.47 -2.62 -18.66
N SER A 914 -15.18 -2.38 -19.76
CA SER A 914 -15.18 -3.26 -20.93
C SER A 914 -14.70 -2.48 -22.14
N GLN A 915 -13.95 -3.12 -23.03
CA GLN A 915 -13.29 -2.41 -24.13
C GLN A 915 -13.13 -3.23 -25.41
N LEU A 916 -13.00 -2.52 -26.53
CA LEU A 916 -12.65 -3.05 -27.84
C LEU A 916 -11.55 -2.20 -28.49
N ASP A 917 -10.58 -2.86 -29.14
CA ASP A 917 -9.49 -2.26 -29.89
C ASP A 917 -9.91 -1.86 -31.32
N PHE A 918 -9.50 -0.67 -31.76
CA PHE A 918 -9.74 -0.12 -33.11
C PHE A 918 -8.45 0.35 -33.76
N GLU A 919 -8.42 0.26 -35.10
CA GLU A 919 -7.31 0.72 -35.95
C GLU A 919 -7.87 1.65 -37.03
N VAL A 920 -7.27 2.83 -37.21
CA VAL A 920 -7.65 3.80 -38.24
C VAL A 920 -6.52 4.00 -39.23
N THR A 921 -6.83 3.98 -40.53
CA THR A 921 -5.86 4.28 -41.58
C THR A 921 -6.44 5.19 -42.67
N GLY A 922 -5.61 6.10 -43.19
CA GLY A 922 -5.92 6.91 -44.36
C GLY A 922 -6.85 8.10 -44.12
N ILE A 923 -7.20 8.46 -42.87
CA ILE A 923 -7.96 9.65 -42.48
C ILE A 923 -7.05 10.88 -42.39
N GLY A 924 -5.86 10.76 -41.78
CA GLY A 924 -4.89 11.86 -41.60
C GLY A 924 -4.44 12.05 -40.15
N THR A 925 -3.77 13.16 -39.83
CA THR A 925 -3.27 13.46 -38.47
C THR A 925 -4.33 14.14 -37.62
N ALA A 926 -4.55 13.66 -36.40
CA ALA A 926 -5.31 14.37 -35.38
C ALA A 926 -4.38 15.23 -34.52
N TYR A 927 -4.70 16.51 -34.34
CA TYR A 927 -3.90 17.45 -33.55
C TYR A 927 -4.40 17.52 -32.11
N LEU A 928 -3.46 17.64 -31.16
CA LEU A 928 -3.76 17.87 -29.75
C LEU A 928 -4.18 19.34 -29.56
N ASN A 929 -5.24 19.56 -28.78
CA ASN A 929 -5.71 20.90 -28.43
C ASN A 929 -5.01 21.38 -27.14
N PRO A 930 -4.03 22.30 -27.20
CA PRO A 930 -3.29 22.76 -26.02
C PRO A 930 -4.15 23.60 -25.05
N TYR A 931 -5.35 24.00 -25.47
CA TYR A 931 -6.32 24.71 -24.64
C TYR A 931 -7.27 23.78 -23.86
N GLU A 932 -7.13 22.48 -24.07
CA GLU A 932 -7.66 21.42 -23.19
C GLU A 932 -6.48 20.80 -22.43
N PHE A 933 -6.77 20.02 -21.39
CA PHE A 933 -5.71 19.41 -20.60
C PHE A 933 -4.99 18.32 -21.42
N VAL A 934 -3.72 18.54 -21.73
CA VAL A 934 -2.86 17.55 -22.39
C VAL A 934 -2.18 16.71 -21.34
N CYS A 935 -2.57 15.44 -21.24
CA CYS A 935 -2.03 14.51 -20.24
C CYS A 935 -0.55 14.23 -20.47
N GLY A 936 0.21 14.10 -19.38
CA GLY A 936 1.66 13.90 -19.43
C GLY A 936 2.06 12.63 -20.15
N GLY A 937 1.28 11.56 -19.98
CA GLY A 937 1.51 10.26 -20.62
C GLY A 937 1.31 10.25 -22.15
N LEU A 938 0.78 11.33 -22.74
CA LEU A 938 0.64 11.45 -24.21
C LEU A 938 1.94 11.86 -24.92
N TYR A 939 3.08 11.90 -24.24
CA TYR A 939 4.34 12.29 -24.86
C TYR A 939 4.72 11.39 -26.05
N GLN A 940 5.26 11.97 -27.12
CA GLN A 940 5.75 11.23 -28.30
C GLN A 940 7.28 11.21 -28.41
N TYR A 941 7.97 11.93 -27.53
CA TYR A 941 9.42 11.98 -27.47
C TYR A 941 9.88 11.94 -26.01
N SER A 942 10.93 11.17 -25.73
CA SER A 942 11.60 11.21 -24.45
C SER A 942 13.11 10.95 -24.59
N LYS A 943 13.90 11.55 -23.70
CA LYS A 943 15.32 11.26 -23.52
C LYS A 943 15.64 11.17 -22.04
N GLY A 944 16.42 10.18 -21.64
CA GLY A 944 16.59 9.82 -20.22
C GLY A 944 15.52 8.84 -19.76
N GLU A 945 15.50 8.54 -18.46
CA GLU A 945 14.49 7.64 -17.87
C GLU A 945 13.18 8.40 -17.62
N VAL A 946 12.09 7.91 -18.21
CA VAL A 946 10.72 8.37 -17.95
C VAL A 946 9.91 7.19 -17.41
N GLY A 947 9.35 7.35 -16.22
CA GLY A 947 8.42 6.40 -15.61
C GLY A 947 6.98 6.92 -15.65
N ASN A 948 6.04 6.07 -15.24
CA ASN A 948 4.66 6.50 -15.08
C ASN A 948 4.54 7.44 -13.89
N GLY A 949 3.85 8.56 -14.09
CA GLY A 949 3.27 9.34 -13.01
C GLY A 949 1.87 8.82 -12.69
N ASN A 950 1.37 9.16 -11.51
CA ASN A 950 -0.02 8.89 -11.14
C ASN A 950 -0.96 9.76 -11.99
N GLU A 951 -2.23 9.40 -12.12
CA GLU A 951 -3.23 10.12 -12.92
C GLU A 951 -2.80 10.38 -14.38
N TYR A 952 -2.25 9.36 -15.06
CA TYR A 952 -1.75 9.43 -16.44
C TYR A 952 -0.61 10.46 -16.66
N GLY A 953 0.07 10.87 -15.60
CA GLY A 953 1.25 11.74 -15.67
C GLY A 953 2.52 11.00 -16.04
N VAL A 954 3.65 11.72 -15.97
CA VAL A 954 5.01 11.19 -16.14
C VAL A 954 5.84 11.46 -14.89
N ALA A 955 6.74 10.53 -14.56
CA ALA A 955 7.73 10.68 -13.49
C ALA A 955 9.14 10.74 -14.11
N THR A 956 9.91 11.78 -13.78
CA THR A 956 11.28 11.94 -14.28
C THR A 956 12.30 11.15 -13.45
N ALA A 957 13.50 10.97 -13.99
CA ALA A 957 14.59 10.26 -13.32
C ALA A 957 15.01 10.94 -12.00
N ARG A 958 15.53 10.15 -11.05
CA ARG A 958 16.10 10.66 -9.79
C ARG A 958 17.34 11.52 -10.01
N ASP A 959 18.17 11.09 -10.96
CA ASP A 959 19.41 11.75 -11.34
C ASP A 959 19.51 11.84 -12.88
N GLY A 960 20.13 12.91 -13.37
CA GLY A 960 20.35 13.13 -14.81
C GLY A 960 19.23 13.88 -15.51
N GLU A 961 19.50 14.30 -16.75
CA GLU A 961 18.55 15.06 -17.58
C GLU A 961 17.45 14.13 -18.13
N THR A 962 16.20 14.49 -17.89
CA THR A 962 15.01 13.88 -18.48
C THR A 962 14.31 14.89 -19.41
N GLN A 963 14.01 14.47 -20.64
CA GLN A 963 13.25 15.25 -21.62
C GLN A 963 11.92 14.55 -21.90
N VAL A 964 10.81 15.30 -21.91
CA VAL A 964 9.47 14.82 -22.25
C VAL A 964 8.83 15.76 -23.26
N GLY A 965 8.62 15.27 -24.48
CA GLY A 965 8.22 16.06 -25.64
C GLY A 965 6.88 15.64 -26.26
N TYR A 966 6.10 16.64 -26.67
CA TYR A 966 4.78 16.51 -27.27
C TYR A 966 4.78 17.18 -28.64
N ARG A 967 4.22 16.49 -29.64
CA ARG A 967 4.13 16.97 -31.03
C ARG A 967 2.67 17.23 -31.42
N GLU A 968 2.48 17.87 -32.57
CA GLU A 968 1.16 18.09 -33.19
C GLU A 968 0.16 18.87 -32.32
N LEU A 969 0.65 19.88 -31.58
CA LEU A 969 -0.19 20.80 -30.79
C LEU A 969 -0.71 21.93 -31.67
N ASP A 970 -2.02 22.07 -31.82
CA ASP A 970 -2.63 23.15 -32.61
C ASP A 970 -3.06 24.34 -31.75
N PHE A 971 -2.21 25.37 -31.70
CA PHE A 971 -2.47 26.64 -31.02
C PHE A 971 -3.37 27.59 -31.83
N GLY A 972 -3.69 27.26 -33.09
CA GLY A 972 -4.38 28.17 -33.98
C GLY A 972 -3.66 29.51 -34.20
N PRO A 973 -4.32 30.50 -34.80
CA PRO A 973 -3.68 31.75 -35.24
C PRO A 973 -3.38 32.73 -34.10
N VAL A 974 -4.14 32.68 -33.00
CA VAL A 974 -4.00 33.62 -31.87
C VAL A 974 -2.84 33.22 -30.97
N GLY A 975 -2.73 31.93 -30.65
CA GLY A 975 -1.68 31.38 -29.81
C GLY A 975 -1.83 31.65 -28.31
N SER A 976 -0.83 31.20 -27.54
CA SER A 976 -0.69 31.52 -26.11
C SER A 976 0.77 31.43 -25.67
N ASP A 977 1.12 32.21 -24.67
CA ASP A 977 2.39 32.19 -23.93
C ASP A 977 2.18 31.89 -22.44
N GLU A 978 0.93 31.64 -21.99
CA GLU A 978 0.63 31.31 -20.60
C GLU A 978 0.28 29.83 -20.46
N ILE A 979 1.05 29.10 -19.65
CA ILE A 979 0.96 27.66 -19.44
C ILE A 979 0.78 27.34 -17.95
N THR A 980 -0.12 26.41 -17.64
CA THR A 980 -0.30 25.87 -16.29
C THR A 980 0.19 24.43 -16.24
N LEU A 981 1.04 24.12 -15.25
CA LEU A 981 1.64 22.81 -15.00
C LEU A 981 1.22 22.29 -13.61
N PRO A 982 0.46 21.19 -13.51
CA PRO A 982 0.30 20.46 -12.26
C PRO A 982 1.52 19.57 -12.00
N VAL A 983 2.25 19.87 -10.92
CA VAL A 983 3.50 19.19 -10.56
C VAL A 983 3.37 18.56 -9.17
N PHE A 984 3.83 17.32 -9.02
CA PHE A 984 4.08 16.69 -7.73
C PHE A 984 5.60 16.58 -7.52
N ALA A 985 6.10 17.35 -6.55
CA ALA A 985 7.50 17.38 -6.15
C ALA A 985 7.72 16.51 -4.90
N LEU A 986 8.89 15.87 -4.80
CA LEU A 986 9.23 14.98 -3.69
C LEU A 986 9.79 15.70 -2.46
N SER A 987 10.13 16.99 -2.59
CA SER A 987 10.70 17.81 -1.51
C SER A 987 10.32 19.28 -1.68
N ASP A 988 10.61 20.10 -0.67
CA ASP A 988 10.38 21.55 -0.67
C ASP A 988 11.47 22.34 -1.44
N GLU A 989 12.43 21.63 -2.03
CA GLU A 989 13.49 22.23 -2.83
C GLU A 989 12.94 22.89 -4.11
N PRO A 990 13.64 23.88 -4.66
CA PRO A 990 13.30 24.41 -5.97
C PRO A 990 13.64 23.43 -7.09
N TYR A 991 12.69 23.25 -8.02
CA TYR A 991 12.82 22.41 -9.22
C TYR A 991 12.83 23.27 -10.48
N ARG A 992 13.94 23.24 -11.23
CA ARG A 992 14.08 23.96 -12.49
C ARG A 992 13.46 23.16 -13.62
N ILE A 993 12.59 23.78 -14.42
CA ILE A 993 11.94 23.19 -15.59
C ILE A 993 12.25 24.08 -16.79
N ARG A 994 13.01 23.55 -17.75
CA ARG A 994 13.30 24.24 -19.02
C ARG A 994 12.24 23.82 -20.04
N ILE A 995 11.66 24.79 -20.74
CA ILE A 995 10.55 24.59 -21.70
C ILE A 995 11.04 24.98 -23.09
N TRP A 996 10.87 24.10 -24.05
CA TRP A 996 11.32 24.27 -25.44
C TRP A 996 10.14 24.23 -26.40
N GLU A 997 10.20 25.07 -27.44
CA GLU A 997 9.48 24.85 -28.69
C GLU A 997 10.35 23.97 -29.59
N GLY A 998 9.86 22.79 -29.96
CA GLY A 998 10.71 21.74 -30.57
C GLY A 998 11.42 20.85 -29.55
N MET A 999 12.14 19.84 -30.02
CA MET A 999 12.89 18.91 -29.16
C MET A 999 14.34 19.39 -29.01
N PRO A 1000 14.91 19.42 -27.79
CA PRO A 1000 16.29 19.85 -27.59
C PRO A 1000 17.29 19.11 -28.50
N GLY A 1001 17.98 19.87 -29.35
CA GLY A 1001 18.96 19.34 -30.31
C GLY A 1001 18.43 19.11 -31.74
N GLU A 1002 17.12 19.19 -31.98
CA GLU A 1002 16.54 19.23 -33.34
C GLU A 1002 16.70 20.62 -33.96
N GLU A 1003 16.93 20.68 -35.28
CA GLU A 1003 17.06 21.93 -36.02
C GLU A 1003 15.80 22.80 -35.88
N GLY A 1004 15.98 24.07 -35.52
CA GLY A 1004 14.87 25.01 -35.32
C GLY A 1004 14.26 25.01 -33.92
N SER A 1005 14.70 24.12 -33.01
CA SER A 1005 14.20 24.10 -31.63
C SER A 1005 14.81 25.22 -30.79
N ILE A 1006 13.98 25.87 -29.97
CA ILE A 1006 14.37 27.01 -29.13
C ILE A 1006 13.85 26.87 -27.71
N GLN A 1007 14.65 27.25 -26.72
CA GLN A 1007 14.18 27.37 -25.34
C GLN A 1007 13.29 28.62 -25.23
N ILE A 1008 12.07 28.44 -24.74
CA ILE A 1008 11.05 29.48 -24.60
C ILE A 1008 10.64 29.71 -23.14
N GLY A 1009 11.23 28.96 -22.20
CA GLY A 1009 11.00 29.15 -20.77
C GLY A 1009 12.08 28.47 -19.93
N ASP A 1010 12.36 29.07 -18.78
CA ASP A 1010 13.26 28.54 -17.76
C ASP A 1010 12.67 28.90 -16.39
N VAL A 1011 11.83 28.01 -15.88
CA VAL A 1011 10.95 28.31 -14.75
C VAL A 1011 11.35 27.50 -13.53
N LEU A 1012 10.98 28.02 -12.36
CA LEU A 1012 11.20 27.37 -11.07
C LEU A 1012 9.85 26.96 -10.48
N TYR A 1013 9.70 25.68 -10.18
CA TYR A 1013 8.60 25.17 -9.36
C TYR A 1013 9.08 25.02 -7.92
N GLN A 1014 8.37 25.66 -6.98
CA GLN A 1014 8.66 25.52 -5.55
C GLN A 1014 7.37 25.69 -4.74
N LYS A 1015 6.88 24.58 -4.17
CA LYS A 1015 5.75 24.53 -3.22
C LYS A 1015 6.08 23.50 -2.14
N PRO A 1016 5.44 23.58 -0.96
CA PRO A 1016 5.52 22.51 0.02
C PRO A 1016 5.16 21.17 -0.64
N SER A 1017 6.02 20.18 -0.43
CA SER A 1017 5.80 18.81 -0.91
C SER A 1017 4.55 18.24 -0.26
N ARG A 1018 3.65 17.72 -1.08
CA ARG A 1018 2.45 16.99 -0.65
C ARG A 1018 2.50 15.65 -1.35
N TRP A 1019 2.74 14.59 -0.58
CA TRP A 1019 2.92 13.24 -1.12
C TRP A 1019 1.75 12.86 -2.02
N ASN A 1020 2.07 12.43 -3.24
CA ASN A 1020 1.12 11.99 -4.25
C ASN A 1020 0.04 13.02 -4.61
N VAL A 1021 0.33 14.32 -4.52
CA VAL A 1021 -0.61 15.39 -4.87
C VAL A 1021 0.01 16.36 -5.86
N TYR A 1022 -0.61 16.48 -7.03
CA TYR A 1022 -0.25 17.49 -8.01
C TYR A 1022 -0.74 18.86 -7.57
N GLN A 1023 0.15 19.86 -7.62
CA GLN A 1023 -0.18 21.26 -7.34
C GLN A 1023 0.13 22.09 -8.58
N GLU A 1024 -0.84 22.89 -9.01
CA GLU A 1024 -0.75 23.69 -10.24
C GLU A 1024 0.11 24.92 -10.05
N GLU A 1025 0.95 25.26 -11.03
CA GLU A 1025 1.65 26.54 -11.12
C GLU A 1025 1.56 27.08 -12.55
N THR A 1026 1.38 28.40 -12.68
CA THR A 1026 1.19 29.06 -13.98
C THR A 1026 2.39 29.92 -14.33
N TYR A 1027 2.88 29.78 -15.56
CA TYR A 1027 4.06 30.44 -16.07
C TYR A 1027 3.76 31.21 -17.35
N HIS A 1028 4.48 32.31 -17.56
CA HIS A 1028 4.53 33.03 -18.83
C HIS A 1028 5.83 32.70 -19.56
N LEU A 1029 5.73 32.34 -20.84
CA LEU A 1029 6.83 31.94 -21.70
C LEU A 1029 7.41 33.15 -22.43
N ASP A 1030 8.68 33.06 -22.83
CA ASP A 1030 9.40 34.10 -23.57
C ASP A 1030 8.87 34.31 -24.99
N LYS A 1031 8.09 33.34 -25.50
CA LYS A 1031 7.52 33.36 -26.83
C LYS A 1031 6.09 32.82 -26.83
N LYS A 1032 5.21 33.54 -27.53
CA LYS A 1032 3.85 33.10 -27.86
C LYS A 1032 3.84 32.02 -28.93
N LEU A 1033 3.36 30.83 -28.58
CA LEU A 1033 3.22 29.68 -29.47
C LEU A 1033 1.96 29.83 -30.34
N LYS A 1034 2.07 29.56 -31.64
CA LYS A 1034 0.99 29.72 -32.64
C LYS A 1034 1.05 28.60 -33.68
N GLY A 1035 -0.08 28.32 -34.31
CA GLY A 1035 -0.22 27.28 -35.32
C GLY A 1035 0.06 25.89 -34.76
N ILE A 1036 0.45 24.96 -35.64
CA ILE A 1036 0.85 23.61 -35.25
C ILE A 1036 2.33 23.65 -34.84
N THR A 1037 2.62 23.28 -33.60
CA THR A 1037 3.98 23.24 -33.06
C THR A 1037 4.16 22.10 -32.06
N SER A 1038 5.30 22.06 -31.38
CA SER A 1038 5.67 21.04 -30.40
C SER A 1038 6.27 21.69 -29.16
N ILE A 1039 6.14 21.02 -28.01
CA ILE A 1039 6.69 21.48 -26.73
C ILE A 1039 7.50 20.37 -26.07
N CYS A 1040 8.60 20.71 -25.40
CA CYS A 1040 9.38 19.76 -24.62
C CYS A 1040 9.73 20.32 -23.25
N PHE A 1041 9.50 19.53 -22.20
CA PHE A 1041 9.97 19.81 -20.85
C PHE A 1041 11.30 19.11 -20.60
N VAL A 1042 12.26 19.83 -20.01
CA VAL A 1042 13.58 19.30 -19.64
C VAL A 1042 13.82 19.54 -18.15
N VAL A 1043 14.09 18.46 -17.42
CA VAL A 1043 14.18 18.44 -15.95
C VAL A 1043 15.36 17.58 -15.51
N ASP A 1044 16.09 18.01 -14.49
CA ASP A 1044 17.32 17.35 -14.01
C ASP A 1044 17.18 16.66 -12.64
N LYS A 1045 15.96 16.64 -12.09
CA LYS A 1045 15.58 16.04 -10.79
C LYS A 1045 14.27 15.29 -10.92
N LYS A 1046 14.00 14.35 -10.00
CA LYS A 1046 12.73 13.63 -9.96
C LYS A 1046 11.56 14.54 -9.55
N ILE A 1047 10.66 14.74 -10.48
CA ILE A 1047 9.33 15.33 -10.30
C ILE A 1047 8.32 14.53 -11.10
N HIS A 1048 7.05 14.70 -10.74
CA HIS A 1048 5.94 14.15 -11.48
C HIS A 1048 5.20 15.31 -12.18
N ILE A 1049 4.98 15.19 -13.49
CA ILE A 1049 4.23 16.17 -14.29
C ILE A 1049 2.94 15.49 -14.74
N LYS A 1050 1.78 15.99 -14.28
CA LYS A 1050 0.48 15.42 -14.65
C LYS A 1050 0.17 15.65 -16.13
N GLY A 1051 0.61 16.77 -16.66
CA GLY A 1051 0.29 17.26 -17.99
C GLY A 1051 0.42 18.78 -18.03
N PHE A 1052 -0.25 19.42 -18.97
CA PHE A 1052 -0.26 20.87 -19.09
C PHE A 1052 -1.52 21.38 -19.79
N ILE A 1053 -1.83 22.65 -19.58
CA ILE A 1053 -2.86 23.38 -20.32
C ILE A 1053 -2.38 24.80 -20.58
N PHE A 1054 -2.69 25.33 -21.76
CA PHE A 1054 -2.45 26.73 -22.10
C PHE A 1054 -3.72 27.55 -21.92
N THR A 1055 -3.58 28.78 -21.43
CA THR A 1055 -4.72 29.70 -21.36
C THR A 1055 -5.12 30.12 -22.76
N ARG A 1056 -6.40 29.95 -23.10
CA ARG A 1056 -6.95 30.48 -24.35
C ARG A 1056 -7.02 32.00 -24.26
N GLN A 1057 -6.15 32.67 -24.98
CA GLN A 1057 -6.20 34.13 -25.09
C GLN A 1057 -7.26 34.53 -26.11
N ASN A 1058 -8.17 35.41 -25.71
CA ASN A 1058 -9.19 35.98 -26.58
C ASN A 1058 -8.91 37.48 -26.79
N PRO A 1059 -8.48 37.90 -28.00
CA PRO A 1059 -8.13 39.29 -28.30
C PRO A 1059 -9.23 40.31 -28.01
N ALA A 1060 -10.51 39.89 -27.97
CA ALA A 1060 -11.63 40.78 -27.68
C ALA A 1060 -11.62 41.33 -26.23
N TYR A 1061 -10.94 40.65 -25.30
CA TYR A 1061 -10.83 41.04 -23.89
C TYR A 1061 -9.46 41.64 -23.51
N ASP A 1062 -8.60 41.88 -24.50
CA ASP A 1062 -7.31 42.56 -24.31
C ASP A 1062 -7.49 44.06 -24.09
N CYS A 1063 -6.42 44.71 -23.60
CA CYS A 1063 -6.36 46.17 -23.54
C CYS A 1063 -6.09 46.72 -24.94
N ILE A 1064 -7.11 47.31 -25.55
CA ILE A 1064 -7.09 47.79 -26.93
C ILE A 1064 -6.85 49.30 -26.92
N CYS A 1065 -5.74 49.74 -27.51
CA CYS A 1065 -5.47 51.16 -27.73
C CYS A 1065 -6.52 51.75 -28.68
N ALA A 1066 -7.09 52.91 -28.32
CA ALA A 1066 -8.12 53.55 -29.13
C ALA A 1066 -7.61 53.92 -30.54
N ALA A 1067 -6.31 54.25 -30.66
CA ALA A 1067 -5.67 54.56 -31.94
C ALA A 1067 -5.60 53.35 -32.90
N HIS A 1068 -5.82 52.13 -32.41
CA HIS A 1068 -5.89 50.92 -33.22
C HIS A 1068 -7.28 50.67 -33.83
N CYS A 1069 -8.22 51.61 -33.74
CA CYS A 1069 -9.48 51.51 -34.47
C CYS A 1069 -9.19 51.31 -35.97
N LYS A 1070 -9.94 50.41 -36.62
CA LYS A 1070 -9.79 50.18 -38.07
C LYS A 1070 -10.18 51.43 -38.84
N HIS A 1071 -11.24 52.07 -38.40
CA HIS A 1071 -11.73 53.31 -38.97
C HIS A 1071 -12.16 54.28 -37.87
N VAL A 1072 -11.85 55.56 -38.08
CA VAL A 1072 -12.38 56.67 -37.30
C VAL A 1072 -12.98 57.70 -38.28
N TYR A 1073 -14.21 58.10 -38.01
CA TYR A 1073 -14.96 59.08 -38.82
C TYR A 1073 -15.57 60.13 -37.90
N GLY A 1074 -15.56 61.41 -38.29
CA GLY A 1074 -16.18 62.47 -37.47
C GLY A 1074 -15.69 63.86 -37.85
N ASP A 1075 -16.20 64.89 -37.17
CA ASP A 1075 -15.91 66.29 -37.50
C ASP A 1075 -14.65 66.85 -36.81
N HIS A 1076 -14.26 66.31 -35.63
CA HIS A 1076 -13.07 66.76 -34.89
C HIS A 1076 -12.47 65.64 -34.02
N PHE A 1077 -11.23 65.23 -34.30
CA PHE A 1077 -10.42 64.31 -33.49
C PHE A 1077 -8.94 64.38 -33.91
N LYS A 1078 -8.04 63.92 -33.04
CA LYS A 1078 -6.61 63.80 -33.30
C LYS A 1078 -6.12 62.41 -32.90
N VAL A 1079 -5.75 61.59 -33.89
CA VAL A 1079 -5.15 60.28 -33.64
C VAL A 1079 -3.66 60.46 -33.34
N GLU A 1080 -3.22 60.00 -32.18
CA GLU A 1080 -1.81 59.93 -31.83
C GLU A 1080 -1.39 58.46 -31.63
N ARG A 1081 -0.11 58.21 -31.36
CA ARG A 1081 0.43 56.85 -31.28
C ARG A 1081 -0.18 56.03 -30.13
N ASP A 1082 -0.57 56.68 -29.04
CA ASP A 1082 -1.02 56.02 -27.81
C ASP A 1082 -2.49 56.27 -27.47
N GLY A 1083 -3.26 56.94 -28.33
CA GLY A 1083 -4.68 57.23 -28.11
C GLY A 1083 -5.30 58.14 -29.18
N ILE A 1084 -6.58 58.44 -29.02
CA ILE A 1084 -7.30 59.43 -29.82
C ILE A 1084 -7.75 60.56 -28.90
N TYR A 1085 -7.32 61.78 -29.23
CA TYR A 1085 -7.49 62.98 -28.43
C TYR A 1085 -8.37 64.00 -29.13
N ASP A 1086 -8.88 64.98 -28.39
CA ASP A 1086 -9.81 66.01 -28.86
C ASP A 1086 -11.02 65.41 -29.62
N ILE A 1087 -11.55 64.27 -29.15
CA ILE A 1087 -12.75 63.64 -29.72
C ILE A 1087 -13.94 64.57 -29.47
N GLY A 1088 -14.38 65.21 -30.55
CA GLY A 1088 -15.47 66.18 -30.56
C GLY A 1088 -16.80 65.56 -30.98
N ASN A 1089 -17.52 66.24 -31.86
CA ASN A 1089 -18.89 65.88 -32.20
C ASN A 1089 -18.93 64.81 -33.31
N ASN A 1090 -19.93 63.94 -33.27
CA ASN A 1090 -20.20 62.94 -34.31
C ASN A 1090 -19.00 62.04 -34.66
N VAL A 1091 -18.13 61.72 -33.69
CA VAL A 1091 -16.99 60.84 -33.92
C VAL A 1091 -17.40 59.40 -33.70
N THR A 1092 -17.04 58.49 -34.60
CA THR A 1092 -17.24 57.05 -34.47
C THR A 1092 -15.92 56.32 -34.65
N LEU A 1093 -15.58 55.44 -33.70
CA LEU A 1093 -14.43 54.55 -33.75
C LEU A 1093 -14.91 53.12 -34.01
N GLU A 1094 -14.39 52.45 -35.03
CA GLU A 1094 -14.77 51.09 -35.41
C GLU A 1094 -13.68 50.06 -35.06
N PHE A 1095 -14.10 48.98 -34.39
CA PHE A 1095 -13.30 47.83 -34.01
C PHE A 1095 -14.02 46.54 -34.47
N PRO A 1096 -13.69 46.01 -35.65
CA PRO A 1096 -14.37 44.85 -36.20
C PRO A 1096 -13.84 43.53 -35.62
N GLN A 1097 -14.64 42.46 -35.78
CA GLN A 1097 -14.25 41.07 -35.47
C GLN A 1097 -13.89 40.81 -34.00
N MET A 1098 -14.57 41.48 -33.06
CA MET A 1098 -14.45 41.18 -31.64
C MET A 1098 -15.31 39.99 -31.28
N ASP A 1099 -14.70 38.85 -30.97
CA ASP A 1099 -15.40 37.61 -30.61
C ASP A 1099 -15.55 37.48 -29.09
N PHE A 1100 -16.76 37.64 -28.57
CA PHE A 1100 -17.03 37.53 -27.12
C PHE A 1100 -17.46 36.11 -26.70
N GLY A 1101 -17.42 35.13 -27.60
CA GLY A 1101 -17.76 33.73 -27.30
C GLY A 1101 -19.20 33.54 -26.77
N GLU A 1102 -19.49 32.34 -26.27
CA GLU A 1102 -20.79 31.97 -25.69
C GLU A 1102 -21.02 32.58 -24.30
N ASP A 1103 -19.95 32.89 -23.56
CA ASP A 1103 -20.06 33.47 -22.23
C ASP A 1103 -20.36 34.98 -22.29
N GLY A 1104 -19.91 35.67 -23.33
CA GLY A 1104 -20.19 37.08 -23.55
C GLY A 1104 -19.43 38.03 -22.62
N LEU A 1105 -19.54 39.33 -22.88
CA LEU A 1105 -18.98 40.38 -22.01
C LEU A 1105 -19.96 40.78 -20.89
N GLN A 1106 -19.43 41.35 -19.79
CA GLN A 1106 -20.24 41.89 -18.69
C GLN A 1106 -19.94 43.37 -18.39
N GLY A 1107 -18.91 43.92 -19.01
CA GLY A 1107 -18.53 45.31 -18.79
C GLY A 1107 -17.39 45.77 -19.68
N ILE A 1108 -16.98 47.01 -19.46
CA ILE A 1108 -15.87 47.65 -20.15
C ILE A 1108 -15.11 48.58 -19.20
N ALA A 1109 -13.79 48.54 -19.25
CA ALA A 1109 -12.93 49.56 -18.67
C ALA A 1109 -12.45 50.50 -19.78
N ILE A 1110 -12.56 51.81 -19.56
CA ILE A 1110 -12.13 52.84 -20.52
C ILE A 1110 -11.13 53.75 -19.81
N CYS A 1111 -9.96 53.95 -20.41
CA CYS A 1111 -9.00 54.97 -20.01
C CYS A 1111 -9.15 56.20 -20.89
N GLY A 1112 -9.51 57.32 -20.29
CA GLY A 1112 -9.74 58.57 -21.00
C GLY A 1112 -9.88 59.78 -20.10
N SER A 1113 -10.14 60.95 -20.69
CA SER A 1113 -10.46 62.17 -19.94
C SER A 1113 -11.53 63.00 -20.61
N SER A 1114 -12.31 63.70 -19.78
CA SER A 1114 -13.37 64.59 -20.23
C SER A 1114 -13.29 65.92 -19.48
N PRO A 1115 -13.23 67.09 -20.15
CA PRO A 1115 -13.30 68.39 -19.49
C PRO A 1115 -14.73 68.80 -19.12
N ILE A 1116 -15.77 68.05 -19.53
CA ILE A 1116 -17.19 68.35 -19.29
C ILE A 1116 -17.79 67.44 -18.21
N GLU A 1117 -18.78 67.95 -17.46
CA GLU A 1117 -19.41 67.25 -16.32
C GLU A 1117 -19.95 65.87 -16.69
N LYS A 1118 -20.51 65.71 -17.89
CA LYS A 1118 -21.06 64.46 -18.40
C LYS A 1118 -20.74 64.30 -19.89
N ASN A 1119 -19.91 63.32 -20.22
CA ASN A 1119 -19.64 62.91 -21.59
C ASN A 1119 -20.19 61.50 -21.83
N THR A 1120 -21.17 61.36 -22.71
CA THR A 1120 -21.80 60.07 -23.05
C THR A 1120 -21.07 59.38 -24.18
N ILE A 1121 -20.72 58.11 -24.00
CA ILE A 1121 -20.10 57.27 -25.03
C ILE A 1121 -21.10 56.18 -25.40
N HIS A 1122 -21.53 56.16 -26.66
CA HIS A 1122 -22.45 55.14 -27.18
C HIS A 1122 -21.62 53.98 -27.73
N ILE A 1123 -21.79 52.80 -27.16
CA ILE A 1123 -21.11 51.57 -27.57
C ILE A 1123 -22.13 50.72 -28.33
N ARG A 1124 -21.93 50.59 -29.65
CA ARG A 1124 -22.80 49.78 -30.50
C ARG A 1124 -22.09 48.49 -30.89
N PHE A 1125 -22.79 47.38 -30.73
CA PHE A 1125 -22.38 46.04 -31.13
C PHE A 1125 -23.25 45.61 -32.30
N GLU A 1126 -22.64 45.11 -33.37
CA GLU A 1126 -23.34 44.54 -34.52
C GLU A 1126 -22.89 43.08 -34.69
N ASN A 1127 -23.82 42.15 -34.55
CA ASN A 1127 -23.53 40.72 -34.65
C ASN A 1127 -23.24 40.36 -36.12
N GLN A 1128 -22.06 39.81 -36.39
CA GLN A 1128 -21.63 39.51 -37.76
C GLN A 1128 -22.40 38.35 -38.41
N GLU A 1129 -23.03 37.47 -37.62
CA GLU A 1129 -23.77 36.31 -38.13
C GLU A 1129 -25.26 36.61 -38.30
N THR A 1130 -25.86 37.31 -37.33
CA THR A 1130 -27.31 37.59 -37.33
C THR A 1130 -27.66 38.98 -37.89
N GLY A 1131 -26.70 39.90 -37.94
CA GLY A 1131 -26.92 41.31 -38.29
C GLY A 1131 -27.65 42.12 -37.22
N GLU A 1132 -27.82 41.57 -36.01
CA GLU A 1132 -28.52 42.23 -34.91
C GLU A 1132 -27.64 43.34 -34.30
N GLU A 1133 -28.21 44.53 -34.12
CA GLU A 1133 -27.52 45.68 -33.50
C GLU A 1133 -28.00 45.91 -32.07
N ILE A 1134 -27.06 46.00 -31.12
CA ILE A 1134 -27.30 46.34 -29.73
C ILE A 1134 -26.51 47.61 -29.40
N GLN A 1135 -27.19 48.65 -28.90
CA GLN A 1135 -26.54 49.90 -28.50
C GLN A 1135 -26.67 50.11 -26.99
N GLN A 1136 -25.53 50.41 -26.36
CA GLN A 1136 -25.42 50.66 -24.93
C GLN A 1136 -24.72 52.00 -24.70
N ILE A 1137 -24.95 52.65 -23.55
CA ILE A 1137 -24.43 53.99 -23.27
C ILE A 1137 -23.70 53.98 -21.94
N VAL A 1138 -22.50 54.57 -21.91
CA VAL A 1138 -21.75 54.81 -20.67
C VAL A 1138 -21.51 56.30 -20.47
N GLU A 1139 -21.66 56.79 -19.23
CA GLU A 1139 -21.41 58.18 -18.87
C GLU A 1139 -20.01 58.34 -18.25
N PHE A 1140 -19.12 59.03 -18.95
CA PHE A 1140 -17.80 59.41 -18.46
C PHE A 1140 -17.85 60.85 -17.93
N GLY A 1141 -17.85 61.00 -16.61
CA GLY A 1141 -17.88 62.30 -15.95
C GLY A 1141 -16.54 63.04 -16.01
N GLN A 1142 -16.54 64.32 -15.65
CA GLN A 1142 -15.36 65.20 -15.72
C GLN A 1142 -14.12 64.60 -15.03
N SER A 1143 -12.94 64.78 -15.63
CA SER A 1143 -11.64 64.45 -15.04
C SER A 1143 -10.58 65.50 -15.42
N SER A 1144 -9.65 65.78 -14.51
CA SER A 1144 -8.55 66.74 -14.73
C SER A 1144 -7.36 66.15 -15.50
N GLY A 1145 -7.43 64.86 -15.86
CA GLY A 1145 -6.42 64.10 -16.60
C GLY A 1145 -6.92 62.69 -16.94
N MET A 1146 -6.05 61.86 -17.53
CA MET A 1146 -6.37 60.46 -17.87
C MET A 1146 -6.82 59.68 -16.64
N ASP A 1147 -8.01 59.11 -16.71
CA ASP A 1147 -8.65 58.35 -15.65
C ASP A 1147 -9.16 57.02 -16.21
N VAL A 1148 -9.18 55.95 -15.40
CA VAL A 1148 -9.66 54.63 -15.80
C VAL A 1148 -10.99 54.38 -15.11
N ARG A 1149 -12.07 54.28 -15.88
CA ARG A 1149 -13.41 54.02 -15.35
C ARG A 1149 -13.96 52.72 -15.90
N THR A 1150 -14.61 51.96 -15.02
CA THR A 1150 -15.22 50.67 -15.35
C THR A 1150 -16.73 50.80 -15.33
N TYR A 1151 -17.36 50.25 -16.36
CA TYR A 1151 -18.80 50.30 -16.59
C TYR A 1151 -19.35 48.89 -16.76
N ARG A 1152 -20.52 48.64 -16.19
CA ARG A 1152 -21.27 47.42 -16.47
C ARG A 1152 -22.01 47.59 -17.80
N LEU A 1153 -21.96 46.56 -18.63
CA LEU A 1153 -22.67 46.49 -19.90
C LEU A 1153 -23.65 45.30 -19.85
N ASP A 1154 -24.74 45.41 -20.59
CA ASP A 1154 -25.61 44.28 -20.87
C ASP A 1154 -24.84 43.23 -21.69
N ARG A 1155 -25.18 41.96 -21.47
CA ARG A 1155 -24.42 40.81 -21.98
C ARG A 1155 -24.48 40.74 -23.51
N VAL A 1156 -23.32 40.75 -24.17
CA VAL A 1156 -23.18 40.58 -25.63
C VAL A 1156 -22.28 39.39 -25.91
N LYS A 1157 -22.71 38.50 -26.82
CA LYS A 1157 -22.06 37.22 -27.16
C LYS A 1157 -21.65 37.14 -28.63
N GLY A 1158 -20.80 36.17 -28.97
CA GLY A 1158 -20.40 35.87 -30.34
C GLY A 1158 -19.58 36.98 -31.00
N ARG A 1159 -19.46 36.93 -32.33
CA ARG A 1159 -18.64 37.87 -33.12
C ARG A 1159 -19.36 39.17 -33.41
N GLN A 1160 -18.74 40.28 -33.01
CA GLN A 1160 -19.30 41.62 -33.10
C GLN A 1160 -18.38 42.57 -33.88
N ASN A 1161 -18.97 43.50 -34.62
CA ASN A 1161 -18.33 44.78 -34.89
C ASN A 1161 -18.70 45.75 -33.76
N VAL A 1162 -17.69 46.39 -33.17
CA VAL A 1162 -17.87 47.31 -32.05
C VAL A 1162 -17.61 48.73 -32.51
N TYR A 1163 -18.55 49.63 -32.19
CA TYR A 1163 -18.46 51.04 -32.51
C TYR A 1163 -18.53 51.88 -31.23
N PHE A 1164 -17.58 52.80 -31.05
CA PHE A 1164 -17.69 53.87 -30.04
C PHE A 1164 -18.13 55.16 -30.73
N ILE A 1165 -19.32 55.62 -30.41
CA ILE A 1165 -19.98 56.76 -31.05
C ILE A 1165 -20.08 57.90 -30.02
N PHE A 1166 -19.54 59.06 -30.39
CA PHE A 1166 -19.52 60.30 -29.62
C PHE A 1166 -20.47 61.30 -30.30
N LEU A 1167 -21.60 61.59 -29.66
CA LEU A 1167 -22.66 62.45 -30.21
C LEU A 1167 -22.36 63.95 -30.00
N PRO A 1168 -23.11 64.86 -30.64
CA PRO A 1168 -22.92 66.30 -30.47
C PRO A 1168 -22.97 66.74 -29.00
N GLY A 1169 -21.98 67.52 -28.58
CA GLY A 1169 -21.74 67.93 -27.19
C GLY A 1169 -20.58 67.19 -26.51
N SER A 1170 -20.00 66.17 -27.16
CA SER A 1170 -18.89 65.39 -26.59
C SER A 1170 -17.56 66.14 -26.64
N ARG A 1171 -16.74 65.94 -25.60
CA ARG A 1171 -15.34 66.35 -25.59
C ARG A 1171 -14.56 65.32 -24.79
N PHE A 1172 -13.82 64.45 -25.49
CA PHE A 1172 -13.21 63.29 -24.86
C PHE A 1172 -11.82 62.99 -25.41
N ASP A 1173 -10.97 62.46 -24.56
CA ASP A 1173 -9.71 61.85 -24.94
C ASP A 1173 -9.78 60.38 -24.55
N MET A 1174 -9.52 59.46 -25.48
CA MET A 1174 -9.59 58.02 -25.24
C MET A 1174 -8.23 57.37 -25.53
N LYS A 1175 -7.61 56.79 -24.51
CA LYS A 1175 -6.30 56.14 -24.62
C LYS A 1175 -6.43 54.67 -24.99
N TRP A 1176 -7.19 53.93 -24.21
CA TRP A 1176 -7.47 52.51 -24.42
C TRP A 1176 -8.79 52.11 -23.81
N PHE A 1177 -9.32 50.96 -24.22
CA PHE A 1177 -10.42 50.28 -23.56
C PHE A 1177 -10.14 48.78 -23.44
N ARG A 1178 -10.85 48.13 -22.53
CA ARG A 1178 -10.78 46.68 -22.32
C ARG A 1178 -12.18 46.17 -22.02
N PHE A 1179 -12.69 45.24 -22.83
CA PHE A 1179 -13.90 44.53 -22.46
C PHE A 1179 -13.62 43.54 -21.33
N LEU A 1180 -14.59 43.38 -20.44
CA LEU A 1180 -14.47 42.52 -19.27
C LEU A 1180 -15.32 41.26 -19.49
N PRO A 1181 -14.73 40.06 -19.40
CA PRO A 1181 -15.49 38.81 -19.50
C PRO A 1181 -16.38 38.64 -18.27
N ASP A 1182 -17.43 37.83 -18.41
CA ASP A 1182 -18.24 37.38 -17.29
C ASP A 1182 -17.39 36.41 -16.44
N LYS A 1183 -16.78 36.90 -15.34
CA LYS A 1183 -16.05 36.04 -14.40
C LYS A 1183 -17.09 35.28 -13.56
N THR A 1184 -17.39 34.06 -13.97
CA THR A 1184 -18.10 33.08 -13.14
C THR A 1184 -17.13 32.39 -12.19
#